data_AF-A0A162PJF8-F1
#
_entry.id   AF-A0A162PJF8-F1
#
_cell.length_a   1.000
_cell.length_b   1.000
_cell.length_c   1.000
_cell.angle_alpha   90.00
_cell.angle_beta   90.00
_cell.angle_gamma   90.00
#
_symmetry.space_group_name_H-M   'P 1'
#
loop_
_entity.id
_entity.type
_entity.pdbx_description
1 polymer ?
#
loop_
_entity_poly.entity_id
_entity_poly.type
_entity_poly.pdbx_seq_one_letter_code
_entity_poly.pdbx_strand_id
1 'polypeptide(L)'
;LIAKSVISLASIFSHLKMRLGNGSLALLALTLGVPASLACGSCEHPERDIVLTRNVRRAQPDAQAAVDTPRGPLSWGQLNFLHTTDAHKNWCRYSWMAGLDRLEGHIREQNYGADWGDFVSFVKHMRQKAHDLDVDLLVVDTGDLHDGGGLSDATGVSSYANGAGVNGQLSNPIFENIDYDVLAIGNHELYVSTIAYETFNQFAKVYGDRYLTSNVQIRNPSTGVLEYIGKQYRYFTTPKGLRIMAFGVLFDFTGNSNASVVTKATTMVTQPWFLRAINYTEPIDLFLVIGHNPVRQTQSSSTLNTVFNAIRAIRPDTPIQFFGGHTHIRDFAVYDDKSTALESGRYCETVGWLSLTGVKSNNYNGTLYPKGVPHPSQKAVSGATKNVSSSLASSAGNSSITYFRRYLDWNTLTFEYHAVGSQIKAFNTSKGVSVSQNITATRKNLNLTTLYGCAPQTWCINCAPFMSNASVFSLTTAALAATIITEERASTPRIIIANTGHIRFDLAQGPFDYDSSYIVSPFTDGFQYIPDVPWSLARQVTDGLESGNFPSKKKRSLTASSFGFSQVNPALSTVDSCIDPPVTNNHFSKRSFAGGRIFRRQTVAPGYTTSDDFGTDGDDTVHSEIPIYDYPDFFQANGSFPDNGRLSDEAKVDLIFLDYVAGSVVSVLRSLGANYTSDDVSYYLPSVYAIKYTTSFKPTMKVALVGPTGETGISIVNGHNCPYSTELAPETRSSCFRKERRRNCRNRPQQPEDEVTKQLTGCEVVISAIVAEKLLDQIPLANAAKKAGVKRFVLYFFGTVMPSRGMLGFRDQKEDVLNHVQTLYLPYTVIDVGWWYQISPPRLPSGKVDAIASRFEDWIAGDGTVLSGMTDLRDIGKYVARIVADHRTLNHKVFAYTELRSQNEVYDLIEKLSGEKLQRKYLEEARGDKANIHKLSVLQYRKSSGLRGDNTPEYARYLGYQIAKDLYPDLTGNSFENFCKEALKGKNKTAEN
;
A
#
# COMPACT_ATOMS: atom_id res chain seq x y z
N LEU A 1 -10.69 55.18 5.46
CA LEU A 1 -11.70 56.06 6.08
C LEU A 1 -12.91 55.23 6.48
N ILE A 2 -13.26 55.34 7.76
CA ILE A 2 -14.58 55.13 8.39
C ILE A 2 -15.21 53.73 8.34
N ALA A 3 -15.41 53.23 9.55
CA ALA A 3 -16.20 52.06 9.91
C ALA A 3 -17.68 52.45 10.19
N LYS A 4 -18.51 51.40 10.28
CA LYS A 4 -19.83 51.30 10.94
C LYS A 4 -21.04 51.90 10.20
N SER A 5 -22.06 51.06 9.94
CA SER A 5 -23.34 51.06 10.68
C SER A 5 -24.53 50.42 9.93
N VAL A 6 -25.31 49.59 10.68
CA VAL A 6 -26.79 49.46 10.67
C VAL A 6 -27.48 48.42 9.74
N ILE A 7 -27.77 47.25 10.31
CA ILE A 7 -29.10 46.67 10.66
C ILE A 7 -30.27 46.77 9.64
N SER A 8 -30.68 45.58 9.16
CA SER A 8 -32.03 44.97 9.11
C SER A 8 -33.16 45.47 8.18
N LEU A 9 -33.92 44.46 7.75
CA LEU A 9 -35.35 44.38 7.38
C LEU A 9 -35.77 44.40 5.90
N ALA A 10 -36.51 43.34 5.60
CA ALA A 10 -37.15 42.97 4.35
C ALA A 10 -38.53 43.64 4.18
N SER A 11 -39.02 43.55 2.93
CA SER A 11 -40.43 43.59 2.51
C SER A 11 -41.12 44.97 2.46
N ILE A 12 -41.55 45.37 1.25
CA ILE A 12 -42.98 45.51 0.86
C ILE A 12 -43.06 45.92 -0.63
N PHE A 13 -43.92 45.21 -1.38
CA PHE A 13 -44.31 45.45 -2.78
C PHE A 13 -45.49 46.44 -2.89
N SER A 14 -45.56 47.24 -3.97
CA SER A 14 -46.63 47.23 -5.01
C SER A 14 -47.01 48.60 -5.64
N HIS A 15 -47.08 48.58 -6.99
CA HIS A 15 -47.97 49.30 -7.95
C HIS A 15 -47.87 50.85 -8.06
N LEU A 16 -48.05 51.55 -9.20
CA LEU A 16 -48.86 51.39 -10.43
C LEU A 16 -48.30 52.30 -11.58
N LYS A 17 -48.89 52.22 -12.79
CA LYS A 17 -48.34 52.54 -14.13
C LYS A 17 -49.07 53.70 -14.85
N MET A 18 -48.41 54.30 -15.87
CA MET A 18 -48.91 55.11 -17.04
C MET A 18 -49.15 56.63 -16.82
N ARG A 19 -48.91 57.58 -17.76
CA ARG A 19 -49.16 57.64 -19.23
C ARG A 19 -48.43 58.85 -19.90
N LEU A 20 -48.26 58.81 -21.23
CA LEU A 20 -47.53 59.74 -22.16
C LEU A 20 -48.31 60.99 -22.66
N GLY A 21 -47.59 62.01 -23.21
CA GLY A 21 -48.08 62.88 -24.32
C GLY A 21 -47.34 64.21 -24.67
N ASN A 22 -46.82 64.30 -25.93
CA ASN A 22 -46.81 65.43 -26.94
C ASN A 22 -45.69 66.51 -27.13
N GLY A 23 -45.02 66.46 -28.33
CA GLY A 23 -44.74 67.50 -29.38
C GLY A 23 -43.46 68.37 -29.33
N SER A 24 -42.81 68.93 -30.40
CA SER A 24 -42.49 68.61 -31.82
C SER A 24 -41.53 69.71 -32.43
N LEU A 25 -40.51 69.31 -33.23
CA LEU A 25 -39.75 70.00 -34.35
C LEU A 25 -38.67 71.11 -34.15
N ALA A 26 -37.38 70.83 -34.48
CA ALA A 26 -36.63 71.32 -35.68
C ALA A 26 -35.06 71.17 -35.62
N LEU A 27 -34.48 70.56 -36.69
CA LEU A 27 -33.16 70.71 -37.40
C LEU A 27 -31.89 71.23 -36.66
N LEU A 28 -30.63 70.80 -36.87
CA LEU A 28 -29.88 70.07 -37.92
C LEU A 28 -28.46 69.73 -37.37
N ALA A 29 -27.79 68.77 -38.01
CA ALA A 29 -26.34 68.52 -38.10
C ALA A 29 -25.70 67.46 -37.18
N LEU A 30 -24.95 66.60 -37.85
CA LEU A 30 -24.35 65.33 -37.44
C LEU A 30 -23.54 65.42 -36.14
N THR A 31 -23.83 64.55 -35.18
CA THR A 31 -22.91 63.56 -34.56
C THR A 31 -23.53 62.97 -33.28
N LEU A 32 -23.56 61.63 -33.20
CA LEU A 32 -23.61 60.77 -32.01
C LEU A 32 -24.71 60.99 -30.95
N GLY A 33 -25.60 60.00 -30.79
CA GLY A 33 -26.61 59.96 -29.73
C GLY A 33 -26.80 58.58 -29.10
N VAL A 34 -25.84 58.17 -28.25
CA VAL A 34 -26.15 57.68 -26.89
C VAL A 34 -25.94 58.93 -26.02
N PRO A 35 -26.88 59.35 -25.15
CA PRO A 35 -26.82 58.94 -23.74
C PRO A 35 -28.22 59.03 -23.08
N ALA A 36 -28.51 58.86 -21.80
CA ALA A 36 -27.85 58.68 -20.51
C ALA A 36 -29.06 58.43 -19.56
N SER A 37 -29.02 57.90 -18.36
CA SER A 37 -27.99 57.49 -17.40
C SER A 37 -28.85 57.09 -16.16
N LEU A 38 -28.47 56.19 -15.27
CA LEU A 38 -27.35 56.23 -14.35
C LEU A 38 -27.37 54.88 -13.65
N ALA A 39 -26.26 54.14 -13.69
CA ALA A 39 -25.51 53.77 -12.49
C ALA A 39 -24.35 52.84 -12.90
N CYS A 40 -23.12 53.32 -12.69
CA CYS A 40 -21.95 52.49 -12.45
C CYS A 40 -22.28 51.38 -11.44
N GLY A 41 -21.68 50.21 -11.44
CA GLY A 41 -20.59 49.66 -12.23
C GLY A 41 -20.28 48.32 -11.54
N SER A 42 -20.22 47.24 -12.30
CA SER A 42 -19.83 45.93 -11.76
C SER A 42 -18.87 45.29 -12.73
N CYS A 43 -17.75 44.86 -12.17
CA CYS A 43 -16.51 44.49 -12.82
C CYS A 43 -16.66 43.17 -13.57
N GLU A 44 -16.87 43.23 -14.89
CA GLU A 44 -16.58 42.08 -15.76
C GLU A 44 -15.09 42.09 -16.09
N HIS A 45 -14.30 41.50 -15.18
CA HIS A 45 -13.02 40.94 -15.59
C HIS A 45 -13.31 39.77 -16.54
N PRO A 46 -12.49 39.52 -17.57
CA PRO A 46 -12.54 38.23 -18.24
C PRO A 46 -12.18 37.21 -17.16
N GLU A 47 -13.18 36.47 -16.69
CA GLU A 47 -12.95 35.21 -16.01
C GLU A 47 -12.20 34.36 -17.03
N ARG A 48 -10.86 34.39 -16.92
CA ARG A 48 -10.09 33.20 -17.18
C ARG A 48 -10.78 32.17 -16.30
N ASP A 49 -11.56 31.29 -16.91
CA ASP A 49 -11.86 30.00 -16.32
C ASP A 49 -10.50 29.47 -15.89
N ILE A 50 -10.16 29.65 -14.62
CA ILE A 50 -9.18 28.83 -13.96
C ILE A 50 -9.93 27.50 -13.88
N VAL A 51 -9.90 26.76 -14.99
CA VAL A 51 -10.04 25.33 -14.94
C VAL A 51 -8.91 24.92 -14.00
N LEU A 52 -9.25 24.80 -12.71
CA LEU A 52 -8.49 23.99 -11.78
C LEU A 52 -8.65 22.56 -12.31
N THR A 53 -7.97 22.25 -13.41
CA THR A 53 -7.57 20.88 -13.70
C THR A 53 -6.84 20.49 -12.44
N ARG A 54 -7.52 19.73 -11.59
CA ARG A 54 -6.92 19.09 -10.44
C ARG A 54 -5.81 18.24 -11.06
N ASN A 55 -4.58 18.75 -11.03
CA ASN A 55 -3.41 18.00 -11.46
C ASN A 55 -3.47 16.71 -10.63
N VAL A 56 -3.81 15.61 -11.28
CA VAL A 56 -3.83 14.30 -10.63
C VAL A 56 -2.38 14.04 -10.26
N ARG A 57 -2.07 14.14 -8.97
CA ARG A 57 -0.73 13.86 -8.47
C ARG A 57 -0.42 12.41 -8.81
N ARG A 58 0.72 12.19 -9.45
CA ARG A 58 1.18 10.84 -9.80
C ARG A 58 1.54 10.13 -8.50
N ALA A 59 1.02 8.93 -8.34
CA ALA A 59 1.36 7.94 -7.32
C ALA A 59 0.94 6.58 -7.88
N GLN A 60 1.26 5.48 -7.22
CA GLN A 60 0.67 4.20 -7.62
C GLN A 60 -0.86 4.27 -7.51
N PRO A 61 -1.62 3.59 -8.40
CA PRO A 61 -3.08 3.78 -8.51
C PRO A 61 -3.88 3.55 -7.22
N ASP A 62 -3.30 2.80 -6.28
CA ASP A 62 -3.84 2.42 -4.99
C ASP A 62 -3.31 3.26 -3.81
N ALA A 63 -2.35 4.17 -4.05
CA ALA A 63 -1.73 4.98 -3.01
C ALA A 63 -2.62 6.12 -2.51
N GLN A 64 -2.57 6.37 -1.21
CA GLN A 64 -3.31 7.46 -0.58
C GLN A 64 -2.58 8.81 -0.78
N ALA A 65 -3.37 9.86 -1.01
CA ALA A 65 -2.83 11.21 -1.12
C ALA A 65 -2.48 11.77 0.28
N ALA A 66 -1.27 12.31 0.41
CA ALA A 66 -0.86 13.11 1.56
C ALA A 66 -1.79 14.32 1.76
N VAL A 67 -2.00 14.70 3.03
CA VAL A 67 -2.93 15.78 3.41
C VAL A 67 -2.26 16.95 4.12
N ASP A 68 -1.09 16.71 4.70
CA ASP A 68 -0.33 17.74 5.41
C ASP A 68 0.63 18.45 4.46
N THR A 69 0.82 19.75 4.71
CA THR A 69 1.69 20.60 3.90
C THR A 69 3.04 20.83 4.60
N PRO A 70 4.14 20.96 3.85
CA PRO A 70 5.43 21.37 4.39
C PRO A 70 5.40 22.64 5.24
N ARG A 71 6.26 22.71 6.27
CA ARG A 71 6.41 23.80 7.24
C ARG A 71 6.94 25.08 6.59
N GLY A 72 7.82 24.95 5.60
CA GLY A 72 8.48 26.11 5.01
C GLY A 72 9.57 25.73 4.01
N PRO A 73 10.17 26.71 3.32
CA PRO A 73 11.22 26.47 2.34
C PRO A 73 12.50 25.88 2.96
N LEU A 74 13.22 25.08 2.18
CA LEU A 74 14.57 24.63 2.53
C LEU A 74 15.56 25.79 2.50
N SER A 75 16.49 25.80 3.45
CA SER A 75 17.68 26.65 3.34
C SER A 75 18.65 26.05 2.35
N TRP A 76 19.26 26.90 1.52
CA TRP A 76 20.27 26.54 0.53
C TRP A 76 21.58 27.19 0.89
N GLY A 77 22.64 26.39 0.89
CA GLY A 77 24.01 26.83 1.12
C GLY A 77 24.89 26.61 -0.09
N GLN A 78 26.17 26.89 0.07
CA GLN A 78 27.19 26.66 -0.97
C GLN A 78 27.28 25.16 -1.38
N LEU A 79 27.04 24.24 -0.43
CA LEU A 79 27.03 22.80 -0.62
C LEU A 79 25.77 22.22 0.05
N ASN A 80 25.04 21.41 -0.71
CA ASN A 80 23.77 20.84 -0.29
C ASN A 80 23.78 19.32 -0.52
N PHE A 81 22.94 18.62 0.23
CA PHE A 81 22.83 17.17 0.19
C PHE A 81 21.37 16.73 0.21
N LEU A 82 21.06 15.77 -0.66
CA LEU A 82 19.93 14.86 -0.49
C LEU A 82 20.47 13.52 -0.02
N HIS A 83 19.87 12.95 1.02
CA HIS A 83 20.33 11.70 1.63
C HIS A 83 19.18 10.71 1.77
N THR A 84 19.42 9.48 1.31
CA THR A 84 18.58 8.31 1.55
C THR A 84 19.38 7.26 2.31
N THR A 85 18.70 6.48 3.14
CA THR A 85 19.28 5.35 3.85
C THR A 85 18.19 4.36 4.17
N ASP A 86 18.57 3.10 4.35
CA ASP A 86 17.67 2.08 4.84
C ASP A 86 16.38 2.10 4.03
N ALA A 87 16.52 2.20 2.70
CA ALA A 87 15.38 2.11 1.79
C ALA A 87 14.61 0.82 2.11
N HIS A 88 15.29 -0.17 2.70
CA HIS A 88 14.71 -1.39 3.21
C HIS A 88 13.86 -1.41 4.48
N LYS A 89 12.84 -2.26 4.46
CA LYS A 89 12.03 -2.65 5.62
C LYS A 89 12.72 -3.61 6.59
N ASN A 90 13.31 -3.06 7.66
CA ASN A 90 13.90 -3.86 8.74
C ASN A 90 13.42 -3.43 10.15
N TRP A 91 13.11 -4.39 11.00
CA TRP A 91 12.50 -4.21 12.33
C TRP A 91 13.20 -3.15 13.19
N CYS A 92 12.47 -2.09 13.53
CA CYS A 92 12.86 -1.13 14.56
C CYS A 92 11.82 -1.17 15.68
N ARG A 93 12.29 -1.11 16.94
CA ARG A 93 11.44 -1.04 18.14
C ARG A 93 10.52 0.20 18.16
N TYR A 94 10.73 1.14 17.25
CA TYR A 94 9.96 2.37 17.06
C TYR A 94 9.16 2.39 15.73
N SER A 95 8.77 1.22 15.20
CA SER A 95 7.94 1.12 13.99
C SER A 95 6.45 1.15 14.28
N TRP A 96 5.77 2.23 13.89
CA TRP A 96 4.38 2.52 14.29
C TRP A 96 3.45 2.94 13.14
N MET A 97 3.96 2.87 11.92
CA MET A 97 3.61 3.65 10.74
C MET A 97 3.30 2.59 9.66
N ALA A 98 2.13 2.62 9.02
CA ALA A 98 1.53 1.49 8.30
C ALA A 98 1.32 1.77 6.78
N GLY A 99 2.26 1.41 5.90
CA GLY A 99 2.04 1.22 4.45
C GLY A 99 3.11 0.39 3.70
N LEU A 100 2.82 -0.05 2.46
CA LEU A 100 3.62 -0.97 1.61
C LEU A 100 4.93 -0.36 1.05
N ASP A 101 5.81 -1.18 0.45
CA ASP A 101 7.28 -1.02 0.41
C ASP A 101 7.90 -0.11 -0.67
N ARG A 102 9.14 0.32 -0.36
CA ARG A 102 10.27 0.76 -1.17
C ARG A 102 10.11 1.70 -2.37
N LEU A 103 9.89 1.18 -3.57
CA LEU A 103 10.03 1.97 -4.79
C LEU A 103 8.67 2.34 -5.37
N GLU A 104 7.61 1.68 -4.94
CA GLU A 104 6.23 1.96 -5.30
C GLU A 104 5.54 2.94 -4.34
N GLY A 105 6.17 3.25 -3.22
CA GLY A 105 5.63 4.13 -2.18
C GLY A 105 4.65 3.43 -1.25
N HIS A 106 4.36 4.08 -0.12
CA HIS A 106 3.46 3.53 0.89
C HIS A 106 2.00 3.64 0.47
N ILE A 107 1.51 2.59 -0.21
CA ILE A 107 0.16 2.53 -0.78
C ILE A 107 -0.94 2.74 0.29
N ARG A 108 -0.74 2.22 1.51
CA ARG A 108 -1.73 2.28 2.59
C ARG A 108 -1.47 3.40 3.60
N GLU A 109 -0.37 4.13 3.46
CA GLU A 109 -0.01 5.17 4.40
C GLU A 109 -0.24 6.55 3.83
N GLN A 110 -1.04 7.32 4.57
CA GLN A 110 -1.18 8.73 4.30
C GLN A 110 0.12 9.43 4.71
N ASN A 111 0.77 10.13 3.76
CA ASN A 111 2.03 10.89 3.87
C ASN A 111 3.32 10.25 3.33
N TYR A 112 3.34 8.98 2.93
CA TYR A 112 4.54 8.37 2.28
C TYR A 112 4.26 7.70 0.93
N GLY A 113 3.18 8.10 0.24
CA GLY A 113 2.70 7.45 -0.98
C GLY A 113 3.44 7.79 -2.28
N ALA A 114 4.55 8.53 -2.25
CA ALA A 114 5.33 8.81 -3.47
C ALA A 114 6.16 7.58 -3.88
N ASP A 115 6.24 7.33 -5.18
CA ASP A 115 7.06 6.24 -5.72
C ASP A 115 8.47 6.73 -6.13
N TRP A 116 9.36 5.81 -6.49
CA TRP A 116 10.74 6.14 -6.89
C TRP A 116 10.78 6.96 -8.17
N GLY A 117 9.76 6.87 -9.04
CA GLY A 117 9.64 7.73 -10.21
C GLY A 117 9.29 9.19 -9.85
N ASP A 118 8.57 9.40 -8.73
CA ASP A 118 8.40 10.71 -8.09
C ASP A 118 9.72 11.23 -7.55
N PHE A 119 10.47 10.39 -6.83
CA PHE A 119 11.79 10.76 -6.33
C PHE A 119 12.80 11.07 -7.46
N VAL A 120 12.78 10.32 -8.57
CA VAL A 120 13.56 10.60 -9.79
C VAL A 120 13.23 11.98 -10.36
N SER A 121 11.94 12.35 -10.36
CA SER A 121 11.52 13.69 -10.81
C SER A 121 11.96 14.77 -9.83
N PHE A 122 11.82 14.51 -8.52
CA PHE A 122 12.26 15.39 -7.45
C PHE A 122 13.76 15.68 -7.53
N VAL A 123 14.61 14.66 -7.57
CA VAL A 123 16.07 14.81 -7.66
C VAL A 123 16.47 15.60 -8.91
N LYS A 124 15.85 15.34 -10.06
CA LYS A 124 16.13 16.10 -11.28
C LYS A 124 15.86 17.59 -11.10
N HIS A 125 14.71 17.95 -10.52
CA HIS A 125 14.37 19.35 -10.27
C HIS A 125 15.25 19.98 -9.19
N MET A 126 15.60 19.25 -8.14
CA MET A 126 16.48 19.74 -7.09
C MET A 126 17.90 20.02 -7.62
N ARG A 127 18.42 19.16 -8.50
CA ARG A 127 19.69 19.42 -9.22
C ARG A 127 19.58 20.63 -10.15
N GLN A 128 18.48 20.77 -10.88
CA GLN A 128 18.26 21.96 -11.71
C GLN A 128 18.20 23.23 -10.86
N LYS A 129 17.51 23.20 -9.72
CA LYS A 129 17.42 24.31 -8.79
C LYS A 129 18.78 24.66 -8.19
N ALA A 130 19.61 23.67 -7.86
CA ALA A 130 21.00 23.90 -7.43
C ALA A 130 21.82 24.61 -8.51
N HIS A 131 21.69 24.17 -9.76
CA HIS A 131 22.31 24.82 -10.91
C HIS A 131 21.85 26.27 -11.08
N ASP A 132 20.54 26.52 -11.01
CA ASP A 132 19.94 27.86 -11.15
C ASP A 132 20.35 28.81 -10.00
N LEU A 133 20.58 28.25 -8.81
CA LEU A 133 21.08 28.97 -7.64
C LEU A 133 22.61 29.09 -7.63
N ASP A 134 23.30 28.50 -8.60
CA ASP A 134 24.76 28.49 -8.73
C ASP A 134 25.49 27.85 -7.52
N VAL A 135 24.95 26.74 -7.00
CA VAL A 135 25.49 26.00 -5.84
C VAL A 135 25.68 24.52 -6.13
N ASP A 136 26.43 23.81 -5.28
CA ASP A 136 26.58 22.35 -5.39
C ASP A 136 25.44 21.61 -4.68
N LEU A 137 24.98 20.50 -5.28
CA LEU A 137 24.08 19.53 -4.65
C LEU A 137 24.60 18.12 -4.90
N LEU A 138 24.84 17.38 -3.82
CA LEU A 138 25.23 15.97 -3.85
C LEU A 138 24.05 15.09 -3.40
N VAL A 139 23.91 13.93 -4.02
CA VAL A 139 22.90 12.92 -3.66
C VAL A 139 23.63 11.69 -3.11
N VAL A 140 23.29 11.29 -1.90
CA VAL A 140 24.00 10.28 -1.10
C VAL A 140 23.05 9.17 -0.68
N ASP A 141 23.52 7.92 -0.72
CA ASP A 141 22.83 6.77 -0.13
C ASP A 141 23.75 5.97 0.80
N THR A 142 23.20 5.42 1.88
CA THR A 142 23.97 4.67 2.90
C THR A 142 23.54 3.22 3.09
N GLY A 143 22.94 2.60 2.08
CA GLY A 143 22.82 1.14 1.98
C GLY A 143 21.60 0.54 2.67
N ASP A 144 21.54 -0.79 2.63
CA ASP A 144 20.40 -1.67 2.88
C ASP A 144 19.20 -1.41 1.94
N LEU A 145 19.19 -2.16 0.84
CA LEU A 145 18.32 -1.95 -0.31
C LEU A 145 17.30 -3.08 -0.58
N HIS A 146 17.44 -4.27 0.04
CA HIS A 146 16.47 -5.41 -0.05
C HIS A 146 16.06 -5.96 1.35
N ASP A 147 15.26 -7.04 1.43
CA ASP A 147 14.70 -7.68 2.64
C ASP A 147 13.66 -6.85 3.39
N GLY A 148 12.40 -6.95 2.99
CA GLY A 148 11.25 -6.33 3.65
C GLY A 148 10.07 -5.94 2.76
N GLY A 149 10.04 -6.33 1.48
CA GLY A 149 8.84 -6.17 0.65
C GLY A 149 8.90 -6.81 -0.72
N GLY A 150 7.72 -6.90 -1.36
CA GLY A 150 7.52 -7.82 -2.47
C GLY A 150 8.32 -7.48 -3.71
N LEU A 151 8.57 -6.20 -4.00
CA LEU A 151 9.29 -5.79 -5.21
C LEU A 151 10.76 -6.26 -5.20
N SER A 152 11.42 -6.29 -4.04
CA SER A 152 12.78 -6.80 -3.89
C SER A 152 12.82 -8.31 -3.62
N ASP A 153 11.84 -8.86 -2.89
CA ASP A 153 11.97 -10.19 -2.28
C ASP A 153 11.16 -11.29 -3.00
N ALA A 154 10.17 -10.92 -3.83
CA ALA A 154 9.37 -11.90 -4.58
C ALA A 154 10.12 -12.52 -5.77
N THR A 155 11.25 -11.92 -6.18
CA THR A 155 12.11 -12.40 -7.27
C THR A 155 12.66 -13.80 -7.01
N GLY A 156 12.88 -14.16 -5.74
CA GLY A 156 13.37 -15.47 -5.33
C GLY A 156 12.36 -16.61 -5.41
N VAL A 157 11.07 -16.35 -5.69
CA VAL A 157 10.00 -17.33 -5.40
C VAL A 157 9.18 -17.83 -6.60
N SER A 158 9.23 -17.22 -7.81
CA SER A 158 8.29 -17.72 -8.85
C SER A 158 8.58 -17.61 -10.35
N SER A 159 9.66 -17.01 -10.86
CA SER A 159 9.67 -16.69 -12.32
C SER A 159 10.93 -16.94 -13.14
N TYR A 160 11.97 -17.59 -12.62
CA TYR A 160 13.11 -17.99 -13.47
C TYR A 160 13.45 -19.47 -13.31
N ALA A 161 13.70 -20.11 -14.46
CA ALA A 161 13.97 -21.53 -14.61
C ALA A 161 14.88 -22.03 -13.48
N ASN A 162 14.34 -22.93 -12.65
CA ASN A 162 14.98 -23.61 -11.52
C ASN A 162 14.93 -22.92 -10.14
N GLY A 163 14.16 -21.83 -9.94
CA GLY A 163 13.96 -21.26 -8.59
C GLY A 163 15.20 -20.53 -8.01
N ALA A 164 16.01 -19.93 -8.89
CA ALA A 164 17.32 -19.35 -8.57
C ALA A 164 17.33 -17.79 -8.61
N GLY A 165 16.22 -17.12 -8.29
CA GLY A 165 16.18 -15.65 -8.20
C GLY A 165 16.87 -15.15 -6.93
N VAL A 166 17.49 -13.96 -6.99
CA VAL A 166 18.15 -13.30 -5.85
C VAL A 166 17.35 -12.07 -5.44
N ASN A 167 17.24 -11.79 -4.14
CA ASN A 167 16.60 -10.57 -3.66
C ASN A 167 17.28 -9.35 -4.28
N GLY A 168 16.51 -8.34 -4.66
CA GLY A 168 17.03 -7.14 -5.31
C GLY A 168 17.10 -7.19 -6.84
N GLN A 169 17.04 -8.38 -7.46
CA GLN A 169 17.28 -8.54 -8.91
C GLN A 169 16.36 -7.69 -9.82
N LEU A 170 15.11 -7.43 -9.40
CA LEU A 170 14.17 -6.57 -10.14
C LEU A 170 14.06 -5.15 -9.57
N SER A 171 14.36 -4.95 -8.28
CA SER A 171 14.30 -3.63 -7.64
C SER A 171 15.57 -2.80 -7.87
N ASN A 172 16.74 -3.43 -7.94
CA ASN A 172 18.03 -2.75 -8.20
C ASN A 172 18.00 -1.93 -9.50
N PRO A 173 17.54 -2.47 -10.66
CA PRO A 173 17.40 -1.67 -11.88
C PRO A 173 16.44 -0.47 -11.77
N ILE A 174 15.46 -0.53 -10.86
CA ILE A 174 14.56 0.60 -10.59
C ILE A 174 15.32 1.64 -9.76
N PHE A 175 16.01 1.22 -8.69
CA PHE A 175 16.83 2.07 -7.83
C PHE A 175 17.90 2.84 -8.63
N GLU A 176 18.57 2.15 -9.56
CA GLU A 176 19.60 2.67 -10.48
C GLU A 176 19.17 3.85 -11.37
N ASN A 177 17.90 4.25 -11.34
CA ASN A 177 17.43 5.42 -12.07
C ASN A 177 17.83 6.76 -11.44
N ILE A 178 18.40 6.75 -10.22
CA ILE A 178 18.99 7.94 -9.59
C ILE A 178 20.50 7.95 -9.84
N ASP A 179 20.99 9.10 -10.30
CA ASP A 179 22.41 9.33 -10.47
C ASP A 179 23.01 9.81 -9.13
N TYR A 180 23.25 8.88 -8.21
CA TYR A 180 23.87 9.18 -6.91
C TYR A 180 25.33 9.61 -7.08
N ASP A 181 25.79 10.56 -6.25
CA ASP A 181 27.18 11.02 -6.29
C ASP A 181 28.12 10.10 -5.52
N VAL A 182 27.66 9.57 -4.37
CA VAL A 182 28.34 8.55 -3.57
C VAL A 182 27.30 7.65 -2.89
N LEU A 183 27.58 6.35 -2.80
CA LEU A 183 26.74 5.39 -2.08
C LEU A 183 27.58 4.39 -1.29
N ALA A 184 27.02 3.82 -0.23
CA ALA A 184 27.67 2.78 0.57
C ALA A 184 26.86 1.47 0.60
N ILE A 185 27.52 0.39 1.01
CA ILE A 185 26.89 -0.91 1.22
C ILE A 185 26.27 -1.01 2.62
N GLY A 186 25.17 -1.74 2.74
CA GLY A 186 24.55 -2.10 4.01
C GLY A 186 24.91 -3.52 4.48
N ASN A 187 24.38 -3.93 5.64
CA ASN A 187 24.55 -5.30 6.12
C ASN A 187 23.63 -6.30 5.42
N HIS A 188 22.48 -5.84 4.91
CA HIS A 188 21.51 -6.71 4.22
C HIS A 188 22.09 -7.33 2.95
N GLU A 189 22.93 -6.59 2.23
CA GLU A 189 23.64 -7.11 1.05
C GLU A 189 24.67 -8.21 1.38
N LEU A 190 24.93 -8.49 2.67
CA LEU A 190 26.02 -9.36 3.11
C LEU A 190 25.59 -10.65 3.82
N TYR A 191 24.32 -10.78 4.25
CA TYR A 191 23.85 -11.98 4.96
C TYR A 191 23.92 -13.25 4.11
N VAL A 192 23.63 -13.15 2.81
CA VAL A 192 23.52 -14.30 1.89
C VAL A 192 24.56 -14.18 0.78
N SER A 193 25.33 -15.24 0.54
CA SER A 193 26.42 -15.22 -0.43
C SER A 193 25.97 -14.86 -1.85
N THR A 194 24.80 -15.35 -2.29
CA THR A 194 24.26 -15.05 -3.63
C THR A 194 23.92 -13.57 -3.81
N ILE A 195 23.38 -12.93 -2.76
CA ILE A 195 23.11 -11.50 -2.72
C ILE A 195 24.42 -10.72 -2.75
N ALA A 196 25.38 -11.06 -1.90
CA ALA A 196 26.68 -10.39 -1.88
C ALA A 196 27.39 -10.46 -3.26
N TYR A 197 27.28 -11.60 -3.95
CA TYR A 197 27.82 -11.75 -5.30
C TYR A 197 27.02 -11.01 -6.38
N GLU A 198 25.70 -10.90 -6.26
CA GLU A 198 24.89 -10.03 -7.13
C GLU A 198 25.35 -8.58 -6.98
N THR A 199 25.44 -8.10 -5.73
CA THR A 199 25.85 -6.72 -5.44
C THR A 199 27.24 -6.42 -5.98
N PHE A 200 28.18 -7.37 -5.83
CA PHE A 200 29.54 -7.24 -6.36
C PHE A 200 29.62 -7.24 -7.89
N ASN A 201 28.88 -8.14 -8.54
CA ASN A 201 29.00 -8.36 -9.98
C ASN A 201 28.12 -7.42 -10.81
N GLN A 202 27.04 -6.90 -10.24
CA GLN A 202 26.02 -6.11 -10.94
C GLN A 202 25.91 -4.72 -10.33
N PHE A 203 25.26 -4.59 -9.16
CA PHE A 203 24.90 -3.30 -8.56
C PHE A 203 26.10 -2.34 -8.39
N ALA A 204 27.19 -2.80 -7.76
CA ALA A 204 28.38 -2.00 -7.53
C ALA A 204 29.05 -1.54 -8.84
N LYS A 205 28.90 -2.29 -9.94
CA LYS A 205 29.48 -1.94 -11.24
C LYS A 205 28.74 -0.80 -11.93
N VAL A 206 27.43 -0.64 -11.68
CA VAL A 206 26.63 0.47 -12.24
C VAL A 206 27.13 1.82 -11.73
N TYR A 207 27.47 1.88 -10.44
CA TYR A 207 27.95 3.11 -9.80
C TYR A 207 29.46 3.29 -9.86
N GLY A 208 30.22 2.22 -10.09
CA GLY A 208 31.66 2.30 -10.37
C GLY A 208 32.47 2.89 -9.22
N ASP A 209 33.14 4.02 -9.47
CA ASP A 209 33.95 4.71 -8.46
C ASP A 209 33.14 5.40 -7.35
N ARG A 210 31.82 5.47 -7.53
CA ARG A 210 30.87 6.11 -6.60
C ARG A 210 30.38 5.18 -5.51
N TYR A 211 30.49 3.87 -5.70
CA TYR A 211 30.11 2.88 -4.71
C TYR A 211 31.28 2.63 -3.75
N LEU A 212 31.13 2.99 -2.49
CA LEU A 212 32.20 3.02 -1.50
C LEU A 212 32.05 1.91 -0.46
N THR A 213 33.11 1.12 -0.29
CA THR A 213 33.22 0.06 0.71
C THR A 213 34.64 0.09 1.31
N SER A 214 34.89 1.00 2.24
CA SER A 214 36.18 1.21 2.90
C SER A 214 36.62 0.02 3.75
N ASN A 215 35.69 -0.75 4.30
CA ASN A 215 35.98 -1.87 5.20
C ASN A 215 35.28 -3.19 4.84
N VAL A 216 34.74 -3.32 3.63
CA VAL A 216 34.07 -4.56 3.19
C VAL A 216 34.77 -5.13 1.96
N GLN A 217 35.26 -6.36 2.10
CA GLN A 217 35.85 -7.13 1.02
C GLN A 217 34.98 -8.34 0.69
N ILE A 218 35.10 -8.85 -0.53
CA ILE A 218 34.46 -10.06 -1.02
C ILE A 218 35.49 -10.98 -1.65
N ARG A 219 35.30 -12.29 -1.48
CA ARG A 219 36.10 -13.30 -2.14
C ARG A 219 35.61 -13.44 -3.57
N ASN A 220 36.36 -12.92 -4.54
CA ASN A 220 35.98 -12.99 -5.94
C ASN A 220 35.80 -14.47 -6.35
N PRO A 221 34.62 -14.88 -6.84
CA PRO A 221 34.32 -16.29 -7.11
C PRO A 221 35.15 -16.86 -8.28
N SER A 222 35.66 -16.00 -9.17
CA SER A 222 36.48 -16.42 -10.31
C SER A 222 37.97 -16.56 -9.97
N THR A 223 38.49 -15.78 -9.01
CA THR A 223 39.92 -15.74 -8.68
C THR A 223 40.25 -16.32 -7.29
N GLY A 224 39.26 -16.40 -6.40
CA GLY A 224 39.43 -16.78 -5.00
C GLY A 224 40.09 -15.71 -4.10
N VAL A 225 40.49 -14.57 -4.67
CA VAL A 225 41.19 -13.47 -4.00
C VAL A 225 40.18 -12.52 -3.34
N LEU A 226 40.55 -11.94 -2.20
CA LEU A 226 39.76 -10.89 -1.55
C LEU A 226 39.94 -9.56 -2.27
N GLU A 227 38.83 -8.99 -2.72
CA GLU A 227 38.75 -7.69 -3.39
C GLU A 227 37.73 -6.81 -2.67
N TYR A 228 37.83 -5.49 -2.80
CA TYR A 228 36.77 -4.61 -2.28
C TYR A 228 35.56 -4.66 -3.21
N ILE A 229 34.35 -4.68 -2.62
CA ILE A 229 33.11 -4.74 -3.40
C ILE A 229 32.97 -3.48 -4.28
N GLY A 230 33.16 -2.32 -3.65
CA GLY A 230 33.29 -1.02 -4.29
C GLY A 230 34.71 -0.45 -4.15
N LYS A 231 34.84 0.87 -4.19
CA LYS A 231 36.10 1.58 -3.92
C LYS A 231 36.29 1.83 -2.43
N GLN A 232 37.54 1.79 -1.98
CA GLN A 232 37.86 2.08 -0.58
C GLN A 232 37.64 3.55 -0.22
N TYR A 233 37.87 4.45 -1.17
CA TYR A 233 37.66 5.89 -1.05
C TYR A 233 37.49 6.50 -2.44
N ARG A 234 37.00 7.74 -2.49
CA ARG A 234 36.90 8.53 -3.72
C ARG A 234 37.35 9.97 -3.45
N TYR A 235 38.32 10.46 -4.22
CA TYR A 235 38.68 11.87 -4.26
C TYR A 235 38.11 12.49 -5.52
N PHE A 236 37.27 13.51 -5.40
CA PHE A 236 36.61 14.14 -6.54
C PHE A 236 36.40 15.64 -6.30
N THR A 237 36.16 16.38 -7.39
CA THR A 237 35.84 17.80 -7.34
C THR A 237 34.39 18.00 -7.75
N THR A 238 33.62 18.75 -6.95
CA THR A 238 32.23 19.08 -7.27
C THR A 238 32.15 20.02 -8.49
N PRO A 239 30.99 20.14 -9.15
CA PRO A 239 30.82 21.06 -10.28
C PRO A 239 31.24 22.50 -10.01
N LYS A 240 31.08 23.00 -8.78
CA LYS A 240 31.53 24.34 -8.38
C LYS A 240 32.92 24.39 -7.74
N GLY A 241 33.65 23.28 -7.69
CA GLY A 241 35.09 23.28 -7.40
C GLY A 241 35.52 22.83 -6.00
N LEU A 242 34.62 22.35 -5.13
CA LEU A 242 35.00 21.77 -3.84
C LEU A 242 35.68 20.42 -4.02
N ARG A 243 36.84 20.23 -3.40
CA ARG A 243 37.59 18.97 -3.41
C ARG A 243 37.20 18.11 -2.21
N ILE A 244 36.57 16.98 -2.47
CA ILE A 244 36.00 16.09 -1.46
C ILE A 244 36.76 14.78 -1.43
N MET A 245 37.14 14.34 -0.23
CA MET A 245 37.64 12.99 0.03
C MET A 245 36.54 12.18 0.72
N ALA A 246 36.01 11.17 0.05
CA ALA A 246 34.89 10.37 0.52
C ALA A 246 35.27 8.94 0.92
N PHE A 247 34.65 8.42 1.98
CA PHE A 247 34.80 7.05 2.50
C PHE A 247 33.42 6.40 2.70
N GLY A 248 33.34 5.08 2.62
CA GLY A 248 32.12 4.27 2.79
C GLY A 248 32.29 3.22 3.89
N VAL A 249 31.88 3.50 5.12
CA VAL A 249 32.25 2.69 6.30
C VAL A 249 31.02 1.99 6.90
N LEU A 250 30.94 0.67 6.70
CA LEU A 250 29.98 -0.18 7.40
C LEU A 250 30.35 -0.25 8.89
N PHE A 251 29.36 -0.35 9.79
CA PHE A 251 29.63 -0.64 11.20
C PHE A 251 30.38 -1.98 11.39
N ASP A 252 30.79 -2.31 12.62
CA ASP A 252 31.53 -3.54 12.93
C ASP A 252 30.62 -4.80 12.87
N PHE A 253 30.03 -5.03 11.69
CA PHE A 253 29.11 -6.12 11.40
C PHE A 253 29.82 -7.48 11.39
N THR A 254 29.15 -8.49 11.95
CA THR A 254 29.68 -9.86 12.11
C THR A 254 28.74 -10.94 11.59
N GLY A 255 27.58 -10.56 11.03
CA GLY A 255 26.57 -11.49 10.53
C GLY A 255 26.72 -11.85 9.05
N ASN A 256 27.80 -11.42 8.40
CA ASN A 256 28.01 -11.61 6.98
C ASN A 256 28.31 -13.07 6.63
N SER A 257 27.94 -13.48 5.42
CA SER A 257 28.26 -14.80 4.87
C SER A 257 29.77 -14.99 4.66
N ASN A 258 30.18 -16.24 4.40
CA ASN A 258 31.57 -16.58 4.08
C ASN A 258 32.08 -16.00 2.74
N ALA A 259 31.20 -15.37 1.96
CA ALA A 259 31.57 -14.68 0.72
C ALA A 259 32.33 -13.37 1.01
N SER A 260 32.06 -12.72 2.14
CA SER A 260 32.62 -11.40 2.46
C SER A 260 33.45 -11.39 3.75
N VAL A 261 34.22 -10.32 3.92
CA VAL A 261 35.03 -10.03 5.11
C VAL A 261 34.82 -8.57 5.47
N VAL A 262 34.29 -8.32 6.67
CA VAL A 262 34.15 -6.97 7.24
C VAL A 262 35.34 -6.70 8.16
N THR A 263 36.12 -5.66 7.85
CA THR A 263 37.23 -5.20 8.69
C THR A 263 36.69 -4.21 9.72
N LYS A 264 37.04 -4.39 10.99
CA LYS A 264 36.64 -3.45 12.05
C LYS A 264 37.16 -2.05 11.77
N ALA A 265 36.38 -1.02 12.09
CA ALA A 265 36.79 0.38 11.87
C ALA A 265 38.11 0.71 12.58
N THR A 266 38.32 0.19 13.78
CA THR A 266 39.57 0.36 14.56
C THR A 266 40.78 -0.20 13.84
N THR A 267 40.63 -1.30 13.10
CA THR A 267 41.69 -1.85 12.25
C THR A 267 41.82 -1.04 10.96
N MET A 268 40.70 -0.74 10.30
CA MET A 268 40.66 -0.01 9.02
C MET A 268 41.43 1.31 9.09
N VAL A 269 41.21 2.12 10.13
CA VAL A 269 41.84 3.44 10.26
C VAL A 269 43.36 3.39 10.44
N THR A 270 43.92 2.22 10.79
CA THR A 270 45.37 2.02 10.89
C THR A 270 46.01 1.54 9.59
N GLN A 271 45.21 1.18 8.58
CA GLN A 271 45.72 0.60 7.34
C GLN A 271 46.47 1.65 6.50
N PRO A 272 47.58 1.27 5.81
CA PRO A 272 48.40 2.21 5.07
C PRO A 272 47.66 2.99 3.97
N TRP A 273 46.65 2.39 3.33
CA TRP A 273 45.86 3.07 2.30
C TRP A 273 45.00 4.19 2.90
N PHE A 274 44.43 3.99 4.10
CA PHE A 274 43.58 4.97 4.77
C PHE A 274 44.41 6.17 5.22
N LEU A 275 45.55 5.92 5.86
CA LEU A 275 46.49 6.96 6.29
C LEU A 275 46.99 7.81 5.10
N ARG A 276 47.27 7.19 3.95
CA ARG A 276 47.60 7.92 2.71
C ARG A 276 46.41 8.70 2.15
N ALA A 277 45.19 8.19 2.24
CA ALA A 277 44.00 8.87 1.76
C ALA A 277 43.67 10.11 2.60
N ILE A 278 43.77 10.06 3.93
CA ILE A 278 43.54 11.24 4.78
C ILE A 278 44.69 12.25 4.70
N ASN A 279 45.92 11.77 4.44
CA ASN A 279 47.09 12.60 4.15
C ASN A 279 47.34 12.75 2.63
N TYR A 280 46.27 12.92 1.86
CA TYR A 280 46.35 13.05 0.40
C TYR A 280 47.25 14.21 -0.03
N THR A 281 47.92 14.06 -1.17
CA THR A 281 48.88 15.05 -1.70
C THR A 281 48.18 16.31 -2.20
N GLU A 282 47.00 16.16 -2.80
CA GLU A 282 46.18 17.30 -3.22
C GLU A 282 45.33 17.83 -2.06
N PRO A 283 44.97 19.12 -2.05
CA PRO A 283 44.21 19.68 -0.94
C PRO A 283 42.79 19.09 -0.87
N ILE A 284 42.30 18.94 0.37
CA ILE A 284 40.96 18.42 0.68
C ILE A 284 40.19 19.55 1.35
N ASP A 285 39.09 19.97 0.74
CA ASP A 285 38.23 21.03 1.27
C ASP A 285 37.21 20.47 2.28
N LEU A 286 36.76 19.22 2.09
CA LEU A 286 35.83 18.53 2.99
C LEU A 286 36.03 17.00 2.94
N PHE A 287 35.94 16.35 4.10
CA PHE A 287 35.80 14.90 4.19
C PHE A 287 34.33 14.52 4.21
N LEU A 288 33.94 13.56 3.38
CA LEU A 288 32.59 13.03 3.31
C LEU A 288 32.60 11.56 3.72
N VAL A 289 32.21 11.27 4.96
CA VAL A 289 32.21 9.89 5.47
C VAL A 289 30.78 9.37 5.45
N ILE A 290 30.48 8.53 4.47
CA ILE A 290 29.19 7.88 4.35
C ILE A 290 29.32 6.44 4.85
N GLY A 291 28.21 5.81 5.20
CA GLY A 291 28.22 4.39 5.50
C GLY A 291 27.00 3.95 6.29
N HIS A 292 26.71 2.67 6.21
CA HIS A 292 25.63 2.07 6.96
C HIS A 292 26.04 1.93 8.44
N ASN A 293 25.87 3.02 9.18
CA ASN A 293 26.45 3.22 10.51
C ASN A 293 25.61 4.26 11.27
N PRO A 294 25.24 4.03 12.54
CA PRO A 294 24.49 5.03 13.31
C PRO A 294 25.29 6.33 13.48
N VAL A 295 24.60 7.47 13.33
CA VAL A 295 25.27 8.78 13.39
C VAL A 295 25.59 9.28 14.80
N ARG A 296 24.90 8.78 15.83
CA ARG A 296 25.05 9.28 17.19
C ARG A 296 26.14 8.52 17.92
N GLN A 297 27.14 9.23 18.49
CA GLN A 297 28.31 8.58 19.11
C GLN A 297 27.98 7.74 20.35
N THR A 298 26.82 7.98 20.98
CA THR A 298 26.36 7.19 22.14
C THR A 298 25.78 5.83 21.74
N GLN A 299 25.53 5.59 20.44
CA GLN A 299 25.06 4.30 19.95
C GLN A 299 26.20 3.29 19.97
N SER A 300 26.00 2.15 20.63
CA SER A 300 27.07 1.17 20.85
C SER A 300 27.60 0.52 19.57
N SER A 301 26.77 0.46 18.52
CA SER A 301 27.16 -0.03 17.20
C SER A 301 27.86 1.02 16.33
N SER A 302 27.83 2.30 16.72
CA SER A 302 28.44 3.37 15.92
C SER A 302 29.97 3.26 15.95
N THR A 303 30.58 3.27 14.77
CA THR A 303 32.05 3.29 14.62
C THR A 303 32.56 4.57 13.97
N LEU A 304 31.67 5.51 13.65
CA LEU A 304 32.02 6.79 13.04
C LEU A 304 32.92 7.64 13.92
N ASN A 305 32.81 7.55 15.26
CA ASN A 305 33.69 8.27 16.18
C ASN A 305 35.16 7.81 16.05
N THR A 306 35.40 6.52 15.75
CA THR A 306 36.75 6.00 15.48
C THR A 306 37.34 6.64 14.22
N VAL A 307 36.54 6.75 13.16
CA VAL A 307 36.96 7.38 11.89
C VAL A 307 37.19 8.87 12.08
N PHE A 308 36.28 9.56 12.79
CA PHE A 308 36.40 10.96 13.17
C PHE A 308 37.72 11.25 13.87
N ASN A 309 38.04 10.50 14.94
CA ASN A 309 39.28 10.68 15.70
C ASN A 309 40.52 10.46 14.83
N ALA A 310 40.51 9.47 13.93
CA ALA A 310 41.63 9.20 13.04
C ALA A 310 41.83 10.33 12.00
N ILE A 311 40.76 10.86 11.42
CA ILE A 311 40.85 12.00 10.50
C ILE A 311 41.33 13.24 11.25
N ARG A 312 40.73 13.56 12.40
CA ARG A 312 41.07 14.73 13.21
C ARG A 312 42.52 14.74 13.71
N ALA A 313 43.10 13.57 13.99
CA ALA A 313 44.50 13.46 14.38
C ALA A 313 45.48 13.95 13.31
N ILE A 314 45.10 13.90 12.02
CA ILE A 314 45.96 14.34 10.89
C ILE A 314 45.46 15.66 10.27
N ARG A 315 44.14 15.87 10.25
CA ARG A 315 43.46 17.01 9.63
C ARG A 315 42.56 17.70 10.67
N PRO A 316 43.16 18.48 11.60
CA PRO A 316 42.44 19.03 12.75
C PRO A 316 41.36 20.06 12.37
N ASP A 317 41.46 20.70 11.20
CA ASP A 317 40.59 21.80 10.79
C ASP A 317 39.74 21.54 9.54
N THR A 318 39.99 20.45 8.79
CA THR A 318 39.23 20.15 7.56
C THR A 318 37.83 19.67 7.92
N PRO A 319 36.74 20.30 7.46
CA PRO A 319 35.38 19.88 7.80
C PRO A 319 35.09 18.41 7.47
N ILE A 320 34.27 17.77 8.30
CA ILE A 320 33.86 16.38 8.09
C ILE A 320 32.34 16.31 8.11
N GLN A 321 31.72 15.85 7.03
CA GLN A 321 30.30 15.57 7.00
C GLN A 321 30.09 14.06 7.01
N PHE A 322 29.30 13.58 7.98
CA PHE A 322 28.89 12.19 8.05
C PHE A 322 27.46 12.01 7.51
N PHE A 323 27.23 10.89 6.83
CA PHE A 323 25.90 10.37 6.55
C PHE A 323 25.84 8.92 7.02
N GLY A 324 24.86 8.62 7.85
CA GLY A 324 24.69 7.31 8.47
C GLY A 324 23.36 6.65 8.14
N GLY A 325 23.08 5.55 8.82
CA GLY A 325 21.92 4.69 8.62
C GLY A 325 21.84 3.63 9.71
N HIS A 326 21.24 2.49 9.38
CA HIS A 326 21.16 1.28 10.21
C HIS A 326 20.16 1.34 11.36
N THR A 327 20.03 2.47 12.03
CA THR A 327 19.15 2.57 13.20
C THR A 327 17.73 3.00 12.88
N HIS A 328 17.45 3.27 11.60
CA HIS A 328 16.10 3.53 11.09
C HIS A 328 15.42 4.76 11.68
N ILE A 329 16.21 5.75 12.10
CA ILE A 329 15.70 6.98 12.73
C ILE A 329 16.08 8.21 11.93
N ARG A 330 15.27 9.26 12.07
CA ARG A 330 15.67 10.62 11.74
C ARG A 330 16.59 11.09 12.87
N ASP A 331 17.84 11.42 12.55
CA ASP A 331 18.77 11.92 13.57
C ASP A 331 19.80 12.90 13.00
N PHE A 332 20.28 13.80 13.86
CA PHE A 332 21.33 14.75 13.57
C PHE A 332 22.25 14.90 14.78
N ALA A 333 23.53 14.57 14.60
CA ALA A 333 24.51 14.56 15.67
C ALA A 333 25.66 15.54 15.39
N VAL A 334 26.09 16.25 16.44
CA VAL A 334 27.24 17.17 16.38
C VAL A 334 28.48 16.49 16.95
N TYR A 335 29.55 16.46 16.17
CA TYR A 335 30.84 15.88 16.57
C TYR A 335 31.82 16.94 17.07
N ASP A 336 31.89 18.06 16.34
CA ASP A 336 32.61 19.28 16.72
C ASP A 336 32.04 20.48 15.95
N ASP A 337 32.66 21.65 16.07
CA ASP A 337 32.20 22.88 15.43
C ASP A 337 32.35 22.92 13.90
N LYS A 338 32.99 21.91 13.31
CA LYS A 338 33.20 21.73 11.86
C LYS A 338 32.75 20.34 11.38
N SER A 339 31.98 19.62 12.20
CA SER A 339 31.62 18.23 11.90
C SER A 339 30.25 17.87 12.45
N THR A 340 29.38 17.40 11.54
CA THR A 340 28.03 16.94 11.87
C THR A 340 27.73 15.64 11.14
N ALA A 341 26.65 14.98 11.54
CA ALA A 341 26.22 13.71 10.98
C ALA A 341 24.69 13.69 10.80
N LEU A 342 24.20 13.22 9.66
CA LEU A 342 22.77 13.09 9.34
C LEU A 342 22.37 11.63 9.12
N GLU A 343 21.26 11.20 9.75
CA GLU A 343 20.59 9.93 9.48
C GLU A 343 19.15 10.21 9.04
N SER A 344 18.72 9.54 7.96
CA SER A 344 17.52 9.94 7.20
C SER A 344 16.39 8.94 7.31
N GLY A 345 16.14 8.39 8.49
CA GLY A 345 15.01 7.50 8.72
C GLY A 345 15.19 6.18 7.98
N ARG A 346 14.16 5.78 7.22
CA ARG A 346 14.04 4.46 6.60
C ARG A 346 12.93 4.42 5.54
N TYR A 347 12.85 3.30 4.83
CA TYR A 347 11.70 2.75 4.08
C TYR A 347 11.18 3.63 2.96
N CYS A 348 11.94 4.63 2.52
CA CYS A 348 11.39 5.69 1.70
C CYS A 348 10.20 6.38 2.41
N GLU A 349 10.32 6.65 3.72
CA GLU A 349 9.43 7.54 4.48
C GLU A 349 10.04 8.95 4.58
N THR A 350 11.37 9.03 4.40
CA THR A 350 12.15 10.24 4.66
C THR A 350 13.21 10.47 3.58
N VAL A 351 13.32 11.71 3.11
CA VAL A 351 14.52 12.21 2.43
C VAL A 351 15.22 13.19 3.36
N GLY A 352 16.48 12.93 3.68
CA GLY A 352 17.31 13.88 4.42
C GLY A 352 17.75 15.04 3.55
N TRP A 353 17.62 16.25 4.07
CA TRP A 353 18.20 17.46 3.50
C TRP A 353 19.20 18.05 4.46
N LEU A 354 20.41 18.32 3.95
CA LEU A 354 21.43 19.09 4.65
C LEU A 354 22.00 20.15 3.73
N SER A 355 22.07 21.39 4.21
CA SER A 355 22.79 22.47 3.53
C SER A 355 23.84 23.06 4.46
N LEU A 356 25.00 23.40 3.91
CA LEU A 356 26.07 24.03 4.66
C LEU A 356 26.74 25.15 3.86
N THR A 357 27.23 26.16 4.57
CA THR A 357 27.96 27.31 4.00
C THR A 357 29.16 27.63 4.87
N GLY A 358 30.28 28.03 4.26
CA GLY A 358 31.50 28.43 4.97
C GLY A 358 32.66 27.43 4.89
N VAL A 359 32.55 26.34 4.10
CA VAL A 359 33.72 25.50 3.75
C VAL A 359 34.66 26.34 2.90
N LYS A 360 35.90 26.47 3.37
CA LYS A 360 36.92 27.28 2.71
C LYS A 360 37.54 26.47 1.57
N SER A 361 37.48 26.99 0.36
CA SER A 361 38.19 26.46 -0.80
C SER A 361 38.63 27.61 -1.70
N ASN A 362 39.86 27.54 -2.20
CA ASN A 362 40.38 28.47 -3.19
C ASN A 362 39.94 28.13 -4.62
N ASN A 363 39.32 26.97 -4.82
CA ASN A 363 38.87 26.48 -6.11
C ASN A 363 37.35 26.60 -6.29
N TYR A 364 36.63 27.01 -5.24
CA TYR A 364 35.18 27.16 -5.30
C TYR A 364 34.78 28.41 -6.10
N ASN A 365 33.96 28.23 -7.14
CA ASN A 365 33.51 29.30 -8.04
C ASN A 365 31.99 29.54 -8.02
N GLY A 366 31.26 28.83 -7.14
CA GLY A 366 29.82 28.99 -6.97
C GLY A 366 29.44 30.10 -5.96
N THR A 367 28.14 30.21 -5.72
CA THR A 367 27.57 31.21 -4.81
C THR A 367 27.52 30.71 -3.36
N LEU A 368 28.07 31.47 -2.42
CA LEU A 368 28.03 31.10 -0.99
C LEU A 368 26.62 31.26 -0.39
N TYR A 369 25.92 32.34 -0.74
CA TYR A 369 24.60 32.71 -0.22
C TYR A 369 23.65 33.00 -1.39
N PRO A 370 22.99 31.98 -1.96
CA PRO A 370 22.17 32.14 -3.16
C PRO A 370 20.96 33.05 -2.93
N LYS A 371 20.66 33.95 -3.88
CA LYS A 371 19.57 34.94 -3.72
C LYS A 371 18.18 34.28 -3.79
N GLY A 372 17.22 34.82 -3.04
CA GLY A 372 15.81 34.42 -3.14
C GLY A 372 15.44 33.13 -2.39
N VAL A 373 16.36 32.56 -1.62
CA VAL A 373 16.16 31.39 -0.77
C VAL A 373 16.73 31.64 0.63
N PRO A 374 16.19 30.99 1.69
CA PRO A 374 16.81 31.01 3.01
C PRO A 374 18.22 30.39 3.00
N HIS A 375 19.05 30.75 3.98
CA HIS A 375 20.42 30.26 4.11
C HIS A 375 20.63 29.50 5.41
N PRO A 376 21.54 28.51 5.43
CA PRO A 376 21.92 27.88 6.68
C PRO A 376 22.46 28.91 7.67
N SER A 377 21.99 28.85 8.91
CA SER A 377 22.33 29.84 9.94
C SER A 377 22.74 29.21 11.27
N GLN A 378 22.51 27.91 11.45
CA GLN A 378 22.84 27.24 12.71
C GLN A 378 24.32 26.89 12.74
N LYS A 379 24.98 27.15 13.86
CA LYS A 379 26.36 26.68 14.09
C LYS A 379 26.30 25.30 14.73
N ALA A 380 27.27 24.46 14.42
CA ALA A 380 27.54 23.27 15.21
C ALA A 380 28.16 23.72 16.54
N VAL A 381 27.33 23.97 17.55
CA VAL A 381 27.79 24.44 18.88
C VAL A 381 27.82 23.26 19.83
N SER A 382 28.89 23.16 20.63
CA SER A 382 28.96 22.24 21.75
C SER A 382 28.00 22.68 22.87
N GLY A 383 26.76 22.17 22.79
CA GLY A 383 25.84 22.05 23.93
C GLY A 383 24.65 23.01 23.95
N ALA A 384 23.44 22.45 23.88
CA ALA A 384 22.21 23.08 24.39
C ALA A 384 21.15 22.05 24.86
N THR A 385 21.55 20.98 25.57
CA THR A 385 20.75 20.49 26.70
C THR A 385 21.42 20.99 27.97
N LYS A 386 20.64 21.71 28.80
CA LYS A 386 21.11 22.44 29.99
C LYS A 386 21.73 21.57 31.09
N ASN A 387 21.82 20.25 30.95
CA ASN A 387 22.41 19.38 31.95
C ASN A 387 23.00 18.13 31.27
N VAL A 388 24.32 18.10 31.09
CA VAL A 388 25.25 16.98 31.37
C VAL A 388 26.61 17.34 30.76
N SER A 389 27.63 17.23 31.60
CA SER A 389 29.03 17.53 31.32
C SER A 389 29.65 16.48 30.41
N SER A 390 29.93 16.83 29.16
CA SER A 390 31.12 16.36 28.43
C SER A 390 31.48 17.41 27.37
N SER A 391 32.64 18.06 27.54
CA SER A 391 33.18 18.97 26.54
C SER A 391 33.53 18.18 25.27
N LEU A 392 32.64 18.18 24.28
CA LEU A 392 32.97 17.73 22.92
C LEU A 392 34.24 18.44 22.46
N ALA A 393 35.16 17.69 21.85
CA ALA A 393 36.46 18.21 21.40
C ALA A 393 36.26 19.38 20.43
N SER A 394 36.83 20.55 20.74
CA SER A 394 36.83 21.69 19.82
C SER A 394 37.88 21.46 18.72
N SER A 395 37.53 21.74 17.46
CA SER A 395 38.56 21.81 16.41
C SER A 395 39.59 22.91 16.73
N ALA A 396 40.79 22.85 16.15
CA ALA A 396 41.91 23.69 16.58
C ALA A 396 41.70 25.20 16.32
N GLY A 397 40.80 25.58 15.40
CA GLY A 397 40.45 26.98 15.12
C GLY A 397 38.95 27.25 15.01
N ASN A 398 38.54 28.52 15.09
CA ASN A 398 37.12 28.92 15.01
C ASN A 398 36.44 28.49 13.70
N SER A 399 35.28 27.84 13.79
CA SER A 399 34.42 27.53 12.65
C SER A 399 33.61 28.73 12.15
N SER A 400 33.65 28.95 10.83
CA SER A 400 32.73 29.83 10.09
C SER A 400 31.57 29.08 9.45
N ILE A 401 31.46 27.76 9.69
CA ILE A 401 30.49 26.91 8.99
C ILE A 401 29.13 27.02 9.66
N THR A 402 28.12 27.18 8.82
CA THR A 402 26.72 27.15 9.22
C THR A 402 26.01 26.01 8.50
N TYR A 403 25.01 25.45 9.18
CA TYR A 403 24.28 24.26 8.78
C TYR A 403 22.77 24.52 8.85
N PHE A 404 22.03 23.70 8.11
CA PHE A 404 20.59 23.56 8.21
C PHE A 404 20.22 22.14 7.79
N ARG A 405 19.44 21.45 8.61
CA ARG A 405 18.95 20.09 8.38
C ARG A 405 17.42 20.06 8.34
N ARG A 406 16.87 19.19 7.49
CA ARG A 406 15.42 18.98 7.35
C ARG A 406 15.14 17.53 6.94
N TYR A 407 14.11 16.92 7.50
CA TYR A 407 13.61 15.58 7.12
C TYR A 407 12.33 15.73 6.32
N LEU A 408 12.40 15.42 5.02
CA LEU A 408 11.28 15.58 4.09
C LEU A 408 10.46 14.30 4.09
N ASP A 409 9.16 14.40 4.31
CA ASP A 409 8.27 13.24 4.15
C ASP A 409 8.22 12.80 2.68
N TRP A 410 8.18 11.49 2.49
CA TRP A 410 8.22 10.86 1.17
C TRP A 410 6.88 10.90 0.43
N ASN A 411 6.42 12.09 0.08
CA ASN A 411 5.19 12.23 -0.70
C ASN A 411 5.30 13.31 -1.78
N THR A 412 4.40 13.23 -2.75
CA THR A 412 4.39 14.16 -3.88
C THR A 412 4.06 15.59 -3.48
N LEU A 413 3.34 15.80 -2.37
CA LEU A 413 3.09 17.14 -1.84
C LEU A 413 4.40 17.82 -1.42
N THR A 414 5.19 17.13 -0.61
CA THR A 414 6.51 17.57 -0.15
C THR A 414 7.47 17.76 -1.32
N PHE A 415 7.53 16.78 -2.23
CA PHE A 415 8.40 16.86 -3.39
C PHE A 415 8.04 18.02 -4.33
N GLU A 416 6.76 18.20 -4.67
CA GLU A 416 6.29 19.29 -5.52
C GLU A 416 6.55 20.66 -4.90
N TYR A 417 6.34 20.79 -3.59
CA TYR A 417 6.56 22.02 -2.87
C TYR A 417 8.02 22.47 -2.95
N HIS A 418 8.97 21.59 -2.63
CA HIS A 418 10.39 21.94 -2.59
C HIS A 418 11.06 22.03 -3.96
N ALA A 419 10.64 21.18 -4.91
CA ALA A 419 11.20 21.16 -6.26
C ALA A 419 10.72 22.35 -7.12
N VAL A 420 9.41 22.57 -7.18
CA VAL A 420 8.80 23.48 -8.18
C VAL A 420 7.90 24.57 -7.59
N GLY A 421 7.73 24.62 -6.27
CA GLY A 421 6.98 25.68 -5.58
C GLY A 421 5.46 25.50 -5.55
N SER A 422 4.98 24.26 -5.70
CA SER A 422 3.56 23.85 -5.72
C SER A 422 2.69 24.49 -6.81
N GLN A 423 2.15 23.65 -7.72
CA GLN A 423 1.17 23.96 -8.78
C GLN A 423 1.57 24.92 -9.93
N ILE A 424 2.71 25.62 -9.87
CA ILE A 424 3.10 26.60 -10.92
C ILE A 424 3.81 25.94 -12.12
N LYS A 425 4.60 24.88 -11.90
CA LYS A 425 5.36 24.18 -12.94
C LYS A 425 5.10 22.67 -12.90
N ALA A 426 5.23 22.01 -14.04
CA ALA A 426 5.08 20.56 -14.15
C ALA A 426 6.18 19.83 -13.34
N PHE A 427 5.76 19.07 -12.32
CA PHE A 427 6.66 18.25 -11.50
C PHE A 427 7.10 16.97 -12.22
N ASN A 428 6.17 16.30 -12.91
CA ASN A 428 6.47 15.01 -13.54
C ASN A 428 7.48 15.15 -14.68
N THR A 429 8.53 14.34 -14.64
CA THR A 429 9.53 14.24 -15.72
C THR A 429 9.30 12.97 -16.53
N SER A 430 9.65 12.96 -17.83
CA SER A 430 9.48 11.76 -18.68
C SER A 430 10.20 10.53 -18.11
N LYS A 431 11.42 10.71 -17.58
CA LYS A 431 12.17 9.63 -16.91
C LYS A 431 11.41 9.12 -15.68
N GLY A 432 10.97 10.04 -14.81
CA GLY A 432 10.20 9.66 -13.63
C GLY A 432 8.90 8.92 -13.95
N VAL A 433 8.15 9.35 -14.98
CA VAL A 433 6.92 8.66 -15.41
C VAL A 433 7.24 7.25 -15.89
N SER A 434 8.29 7.09 -16.69
CA SER A 434 8.73 5.77 -17.17
C SER A 434 9.12 4.84 -16.02
N VAL A 435 9.76 5.37 -14.97
CA VAL A 435 10.15 4.60 -13.78
C VAL A 435 8.90 4.16 -12.99
N SER A 436 7.95 5.08 -12.71
CA SER A 436 6.68 4.74 -12.06
C SER A 436 5.91 3.65 -12.83
N GLN A 437 5.87 3.74 -14.17
CA GLN A 437 5.26 2.72 -15.03
C GLN A 437 5.97 1.36 -14.95
N ASN A 438 7.30 1.37 -14.90
CA ASN A 438 8.11 0.16 -14.75
C ASN A 438 7.84 -0.52 -13.39
N ILE A 439 7.72 0.26 -12.32
CA ILE A 439 7.32 -0.23 -11.00
C ILE A 439 5.95 -0.91 -11.07
N THR A 440 4.94 -0.24 -11.64
CA THR A 440 3.59 -0.81 -11.78
C THR A 440 3.60 -2.11 -12.60
N ALA A 441 4.36 -2.16 -13.70
CA ALA A 441 4.49 -3.35 -14.53
C ALA A 441 5.19 -4.50 -13.77
N THR A 442 6.23 -4.19 -13.01
CA THR A 442 6.97 -5.18 -12.21
C THR A 442 6.10 -5.76 -11.10
N ARG A 443 5.35 -4.91 -10.39
CA ARG A 443 4.35 -5.34 -9.38
C ARG A 443 3.32 -6.31 -9.97
N LYS A 444 2.84 -6.01 -11.17
CA LYS A 444 1.89 -6.87 -11.90
C LYS A 444 2.53 -8.21 -12.30
N ASN A 445 3.76 -8.19 -12.82
CA ASN A 445 4.48 -9.40 -13.25
C ASN A 445 4.78 -10.34 -12.06
N LEU A 446 5.07 -9.77 -10.90
CA LEU A 446 5.31 -10.51 -9.65
C LEU A 446 4.01 -10.93 -8.93
N ASN A 447 2.83 -10.61 -9.49
CA ASN A 447 1.52 -10.85 -8.90
C ASN A 447 1.35 -10.25 -7.49
N LEU A 448 2.08 -9.17 -7.17
CA LEU A 448 2.09 -8.54 -5.84
C LEU A 448 0.73 -7.98 -5.43
N THR A 449 -0.08 -7.56 -6.42
CA THR A 449 -1.44 -7.05 -6.20
C THR A 449 -2.50 -8.15 -6.02
N THR A 450 -2.09 -9.43 -5.88
CA THR A 450 -3.03 -10.54 -5.67
C THR A 450 -3.65 -10.44 -4.29
N LEU A 451 -4.95 -10.18 -4.23
CA LEU A 451 -5.69 -10.05 -2.98
C LEU A 451 -5.81 -11.41 -2.27
N TYR A 452 -5.35 -11.48 -1.02
CA TYR A 452 -5.50 -12.65 -0.15
C TYR A 452 -6.63 -12.49 0.86
N GLY A 453 -6.93 -11.25 1.27
CA GLY A 453 -7.95 -10.97 2.26
C GLY A 453 -8.17 -9.48 2.49
N CYS A 454 -8.88 -9.16 3.57
CA CYS A 454 -9.01 -7.79 4.05
C CYS A 454 -8.83 -7.77 5.57
N ALA A 455 -7.95 -6.90 6.05
CA ALA A 455 -7.77 -6.58 7.45
C ALA A 455 -8.90 -5.63 7.90
N PRO A 456 -9.79 -6.04 8.83
CA PRO A 456 -10.92 -5.22 9.27
C PRO A 456 -10.52 -3.98 10.07
N GLN A 457 -9.32 -3.97 10.64
CA GLN A 457 -8.73 -2.86 11.39
C GLN A 457 -7.21 -2.85 11.20
N THR A 458 -6.55 -1.81 11.69
CA THR A 458 -5.09 -1.77 11.77
C THR A 458 -4.65 -2.50 13.03
N TRP A 459 -3.66 -3.39 12.91
CA TRP A 459 -2.93 -3.95 14.04
C TRP A 459 -1.49 -3.49 14.00
N CYS A 460 -1.03 -2.87 15.08
CA CYS A 460 0.32 -2.36 15.15
C CYS A 460 1.22 -3.18 16.08
N ILE A 461 2.52 -3.08 15.86
CA ILE A 461 3.55 -3.77 16.63
C ILE A 461 3.65 -3.17 18.02
N ASN A 462 3.81 -1.85 18.10
CA ASN A 462 4.18 -1.14 19.32
C ASN A 462 3.30 0.09 19.61
N CYS A 463 2.34 0.44 18.75
CA CYS A 463 1.46 1.58 18.97
C CYS A 463 0.29 1.25 19.92
N ALA A 464 0.20 -0.01 20.32
CA ALA A 464 -0.76 -0.55 21.26
C ALA A 464 -0.05 -1.50 22.25
N PRO A 465 -0.57 -1.67 23.47
CA PRO A 465 0.00 -2.61 24.45
C PRO A 465 0.13 -4.02 23.87
N PHE A 466 1.22 -4.72 24.20
CA PHE A 466 1.47 -6.11 23.81
C PHE A 466 0.25 -7.00 24.13
N MET A 467 -0.16 -7.83 23.17
CA MET A 467 -1.32 -8.74 23.26
C MET A 467 -2.70 -8.09 23.40
N SER A 468 -2.82 -6.76 23.30
CA SER A 468 -4.12 -6.09 23.15
C SER A 468 -4.77 -6.39 21.81
N ASN A 469 -6.08 -6.15 21.67
CA ASN A 469 -6.83 -6.38 20.42
C ASN A 469 -6.33 -5.52 19.23
N ALA A 470 -5.58 -4.45 19.50
CA ALA A 470 -4.94 -3.60 18.49
C ALA A 470 -3.48 -4.00 18.22
N SER A 471 -2.93 -4.96 18.97
CA SER A 471 -1.56 -5.46 18.77
C SER A 471 -1.52 -6.56 17.72
N VAL A 472 -0.57 -6.49 16.79
CA VAL A 472 -0.36 -7.53 15.78
C VAL A 472 -0.04 -8.89 16.41
N PHE A 473 0.59 -8.93 17.59
CA PHE A 473 0.92 -10.18 18.28
C PHE A 473 -0.32 -10.94 18.75
N SER A 474 -1.42 -10.25 19.06
CA SER A 474 -2.70 -10.91 19.38
C SER A 474 -3.27 -11.64 18.15
N LEU A 475 -3.15 -11.03 16.97
CA LEU A 475 -3.57 -11.62 15.71
C LEU A 475 -2.65 -12.77 15.30
N THR A 476 -1.33 -12.56 15.37
CA THR A 476 -0.32 -13.55 14.97
C THR A 476 -0.40 -14.80 15.84
N THR A 477 -0.63 -14.67 17.15
CA THR A 477 -0.79 -15.83 18.03
C THR A 477 -2.03 -16.65 17.68
N ALA A 478 -3.16 -15.98 17.41
CA ALA A 478 -4.37 -16.65 16.95
C ALA A 478 -4.16 -17.35 15.59
N ALA A 479 -3.47 -16.70 14.66
CA ALA A 479 -3.14 -17.27 13.36
C ALA A 479 -2.25 -18.51 13.48
N LEU A 480 -1.14 -18.42 14.23
CA LEU A 480 -0.21 -19.54 14.44
C LEU A 480 -0.92 -20.76 15.05
N ALA A 481 -1.75 -20.55 16.09
CA ALA A 481 -2.48 -21.64 16.72
C ALA A 481 -3.43 -22.37 15.74
N ALA A 482 -4.04 -21.61 14.82
CA ALA A 482 -4.97 -22.13 13.82
C ALA A 482 -4.29 -22.79 12.62
N THR A 483 -3.09 -22.33 12.21
CA THR A 483 -2.44 -22.78 10.97
C THR A 483 -1.34 -23.81 11.18
N ILE A 484 -0.65 -23.79 12.32
CA ILE A 484 0.47 -24.69 12.57
C ILE A 484 -0.08 -25.95 13.23
N ILE A 485 -0.60 -26.84 12.39
CA ILE A 485 -1.27 -28.08 12.77
C ILE A 485 -1.01 -29.15 11.70
N THR A 486 -0.81 -30.40 12.12
CA THR A 486 -0.82 -31.58 11.25
C THR A 486 -2.05 -32.43 11.54
N GLU A 487 -2.55 -33.17 10.54
CA GLU A 487 -3.74 -34.02 10.74
C GLU A 487 -3.50 -35.07 11.85
N GLU A 488 -2.28 -35.59 11.93
CA GLU A 488 -1.90 -36.65 12.88
C GLU A 488 -1.81 -36.15 14.33
N ARG A 489 -1.43 -34.88 14.55
CA ARG A 489 -1.21 -34.30 15.88
C ARG A 489 -2.18 -33.14 16.18
N ALA A 490 -3.32 -33.08 15.46
CA ALA A 490 -4.29 -32.00 15.59
C ALA A 490 -4.88 -31.86 17.00
N SER A 491 -5.08 -32.98 17.70
CA SER A 491 -5.60 -33.02 19.07
C SER A 491 -4.52 -32.92 20.16
N THR A 492 -3.24 -32.96 19.79
CA THR A 492 -2.13 -32.84 20.76
C THR A 492 -1.97 -31.39 21.17
N PRO A 493 -1.94 -31.06 22.48
CA PRO A 493 -1.62 -29.72 22.93
C PRO A 493 -0.25 -29.30 22.41
N ARG A 494 -0.13 -28.07 21.91
CA ARG A 494 1.11 -27.55 21.32
C ARG A 494 1.36 -26.11 21.71
N ILE A 495 2.62 -25.78 21.94
CA ILE A 495 3.07 -24.40 22.06
C ILE A 495 3.97 -24.05 20.89
N ILE A 496 3.76 -22.87 20.33
CA ILE A 496 4.46 -22.37 19.15
C ILE A 496 5.19 -21.10 19.57
N ILE A 497 6.52 -21.15 19.58
CA ILE A 497 7.37 -20.04 19.99
C ILE A 497 7.96 -19.36 18.76
N ALA A 498 7.74 -18.06 18.66
CA ALA A 498 8.31 -17.24 17.60
C ALA A 498 8.99 -16.00 18.20
N ASN A 499 10.02 -15.50 17.52
CA ASN A 499 10.65 -14.23 17.87
C ASN A 499 9.79 -13.07 17.35
N THR A 500 9.63 -12.01 18.14
CA THR A 500 8.83 -10.84 17.74
C THR A 500 9.40 -10.14 16.50
N GLY A 501 10.74 -10.14 16.35
CA GLY A 501 11.42 -9.61 15.17
C GLY A 501 11.14 -10.35 13.86
N HIS A 502 10.41 -11.47 13.89
CA HIS A 502 9.88 -12.12 12.70
C HIS A 502 8.71 -11.34 12.06
N ILE A 503 7.96 -10.57 12.87
CA ILE A 503 6.98 -9.60 12.36
C ILE A 503 7.72 -8.30 12.10
N ARG A 504 7.58 -7.71 10.91
CA ARG A 504 8.39 -6.56 10.48
C ARG A 504 7.62 -5.28 10.40
N PHE A 505 6.30 -5.39 10.29
CA PHE A 505 5.46 -4.25 10.02
C PHE A 505 4.04 -4.44 10.54
N ASP A 506 3.37 -3.31 10.72
CA ASP A 506 1.97 -3.25 11.10
C ASP A 506 1.08 -3.83 9.99
N LEU A 507 -0.01 -4.47 10.38
CA LEU A 507 -1.05 -4.87 9.43
C LEU A 507 -2.06 -3.73 9.31
N ALA A 508 -1.94 -2.92 8.26
CA ALA A 508 -2.86 -1.82 7.98
C ALA A 508 -4.29 -2.33 7.71
N GLN A 509 -5.29 -1.55 8.14
CA GLN A 509 -6.68 -1.78 7.75
C GLN A 509 -6.84 -1.74 6.22
N GLY A 510 -7.67 -2.64 5.69
CA GLY A 510 -8.04 -2.67 4.27
C GLY A 510 -7.53 -3.92 3.55
N PRO A 511 -7.36 -3.87 2.22
CA PRO A 511 -6.96 -5.02 1.42
C PRO A 511 -5.59 -5.56 1.84
N PHE A 512 -5.52 -6.88 2.04
CA PHE A 512 -4.30 -7.61 2.34
C PHE A 512 -3.94 -8.50 1.15
N ASP A 513 -2.91 -8.10 0.42
CA ASP A 513 -2.47 -8.70 -0.84
C ASP A 513 -1.16 -9.49 -0.68
N TYR A 514 -0.67 -10.08 -1.76
CA TYR A 514 0.55 -10.88 -1.73
C TYR A 514 1.76 -10.06 -1.28
N ASP A 515 1.83 -8.79 -1.69
CA ASP A 515 2.84 -7.85 -1.23
C ASP A 515 2.77 -7.65 0.29
N SER A 516 1.56 -7.44 0.82
CA SER A 516 1.31 -7.30 2.27
C SER A 516 1.87 -8.47 3.09
N SER A 517 1.94 -9.67 2.51
CA SER A 517 2.53 -10.85 3.17
C SER A 517 4.02 -10.67 3.45
N TYR A 518 4.79 -10.19 2.47
CA TYR A 518 6.23 -9.93 2.62
C TYR A 518 6.49 -8.77 3.57
N ILE A 519 5.60 -7.79 3.60
CA ILE A 519 5.74 -6.62 4.45
C ILE A 519 5.57 -6.96 5.93
N VAL A 520 4.53 -7.74 6.27
CA VAL A 520 4.30 -8.10 7.66
C VAL A 520 5.31 -9.17 8.11
N SER A 521 5.67 -10.12 7.23
CA SER A 521 6.60 -11.21 7.52
C SER A 521 7.30 -11.71 6.25
N PRO A 522 8.54 -11.25 6.00
CA PRO A 522 9.30 -11.60 4.81
C PRO A 522 10.07 -12.91 4.93
N PHE A 523 10.26 -13.44 6.15
CA PHE A 523 11.20 -14.53 6.40
C PHE A 523 10.58 -15.90 6.14
N THR A 524 11.25 -16.73 5.35
CA THR A 524 10.78 -18.05 4.95
C THR A 524 11.14 -19.17 5.94
N ASP A 525 11.10 -18.89 7.24
CA ASP A 525 11.54 -19.85 8.26
C ASP A 525 10.64 -21.07 8.32
N GLY A 526 11.24 -22.24 8.56
CA GLY A 526 10.52 -23.47 8.81
C GLY A 526 10.12 -23.62 10.28
N PHE A 527 9.07 -24.40 10.54
CA PHE A 527 8.69 -24.82 11.89
C PHE A 527 9.33 -26.16 12.23
N GLN A 528 10.20 -26.15 13.23
CA GLN A 528 10.75 -27.33 13.86
C GLN A 528 10.07 -27.57 15.20
N TYR A 529 10.17 -28.80 15.71
CA TYR A 529 9.61 -29.14 17.01
C TYR A 529 10.37 -30.29 17.67
N ILE A 530 10.12 -30.41 18.97
CA ILE A 530 10.43 -31.58 19.77
C ILE A 530 9.07 -32.17 20.21
N PRO A 531 8.76 -33.44 19.86
CA PRO A 531 7.51 -34.07 20.22
C PRO A 531 7.44 -34.41 21.72
N ASP A 532 6.23 -34.40 22.29
CA ASP A 532 5.91 -35.02 23.58
C ASP A 532 6.78 -34.53 24.77
N VAL A 533 7.08 -33.24 24.80
CA VAL A 533 7.78 -32.59 25.90
C VAL A 533 6.85 -32.49 27.11
N PRO A 534 7.28 -32.87 28.33
CA PRO A 534 6.50 -32.63 29.55
C PRO A 534 6.15 -31.15 29.71
N TRP A 535 4.89 -30.85 30.01
CA TRP A 535 4.40 -29.48 30.18
C TRP A 535 5.18 -28.69 31.25
N SER A 536 5.61 -29.36 32.32
CA SER A 536 6.49 -28.80 33.35
C SER A 536 7.77 -28.18 32.80
N LEU A 537 8.34 -28.74 31.73
CA LEU A 537 9.51 -28.21 31.02
C LEU A 537 9.10 -27.21 29.93
N ALA A 538 8.13 -27.60 29.08
CA ALA A 538 7.74 -26.82 27.91
C ALA A 538 7.28 -25.39 28.28
N ARG A 539 6.53 -25.22 29.38
CA ARG A 539 6.03 -23.91 29.83
C ARG A 539 7.12 -22.91 30.22
N GLN A 540 8.34 -23.38 30.51
CA GLN A 540 9.46 -22.55 30.95
C GLN A 540 10.36 -22.12 29.77
N VAL A 541 10.16 -22.68 28.57
CA VAL A 541 11.07 -22.46 27.44
C VAL A 541 11.04 -21.02 26.96
N THR A 542 9.87 -20.41 26.83
CA THR A 542 9.72 -19.01 26.40
C THR A 542 10.45 -18.05 27.34
N ASP A 543 10.22 -18.18 28.66
CA ASP A 543 10.91 -17.36 29.68
C ASP A 543 12.43 -17.64 29.72
N GLY A 544 12.83 -18.89 29.46
CA GLY A 544 14.24 -19.26 29.33
C GLY A 544 14.91 -18.59 28.13
N LEU A 545 14.23 -18.48 27.00
CA LEU A 545 14.71 -17.76 25.82
C LEU A 545 14.79 -16.25 26.07
N GLU A 546 13.81 -15.68 26.78
CA GLU A 546 13.79 -14.28 27.19
C GLU A 546 14.92 -13.93 28.17
N SER A 547 15.18 -14.78 29.16
CA SER A 547 16.21 -14.53 30.18
C SER A 547 17.63 -14.89 29.71
N GLY A 548 17.75 -15.77 28.70
CA GLY A 548 19.04 -16.24 28.21
C GLY A 548 19.77 -15.28 27.27
N ASN A 549 21.08 -15.45 27.17
CA ASN A 549 21.95 -14.69 26.28
C ASN A 549 22.30 -15.50 25.02
N PHE A 550 21.28 -15.86 24.25
CA PHE A 550 21.44 -16.76 23.10
C PHE A 550 21.77 -16.02 21.79
N PRO A 551 22.53 -16.64 20.87
CA PRO A 551 22.76 -16.07 19.55
C PRO A 551 21.47 -15.81 18.77
N SER A 552 20.45 -16.68 18.89
CA SER A 552 19.17 -16.52 18.18
C SER A 552 18.37 -15.30 18.65
N LYS A 553 18.43 -14.99 19.95
CA LYS A 553 17.93 -13.75 20.53
C LYS A 553 18.58 -12.55 19.85
N LYS A 554 19.90 -12.57 19.62
CA LYS A 554 20.65 -11.47 18.98
C LYS A 554 20.59 -11.43 17.45
N LYS A 555 20.41 -12.58 16.80
CA LYS A 555 20.49 -12.73 15.33
C LYS A 555 19.28 -12.15 14.61
N ARG A 556 18.14 -12.00 15.29
CA ARG A 556 16.91 -11.38 14.73
C ARG A 556 16.21 -10.41 15.66
N SER A 557 16.43 -10.50 16.97
CA SER A 557 16.10 -9.36 17.81
C SER A 557 17.16 -8.28 17.59
N LEU A 558 16.76 -7.25 16.85
CA LEU A 558 17.46 -5.97 16.85
C LEU A 558 17.17 -5.18 18.15
N THR A 559 16.78 -5.85 19.25
CA THR A 559 16.60 -5.17 20.54
C THR A 559 17.94 -4.99 21.26
N ALA A 560 18.22 -3.71 21.52
CA ALA A 560 18.81 -3.09 22.71
C ALA A 560 20.06 -3.66 23.41
N SER A 561 20.37 -4.96 23.40
CA SER A 561 21.52 -5.51 24.14
C SER A 561 22.80 -5.67 23.32
N SER A 562 22.70 -5.63 21.98
CA SER A 562 23.84 -5.38 21.09
C SER A 562 23.93 -3.91 20.65
N PHE A 563 22.90 -3.12 20.98
CA PHE A 563 22.64 -1.76 20.50
C PHE A 563 22.45 -0.71 21.61
N GLY A 564 22.76 -1.03 22.88
CA GLY A 564 22.77 -0.04 23.97
C GLY A 564 21.45 0.70 24.25
N PHE A 565 20.30 0.24 23.75
CA PHE A 565 18.98 0.85 24.05
C PHE A 565 18.39 0.36 25.39
N SER A 566 19.22 0.29 26.43
CA SER A 566 18.77 0.26 27.82
C SER A 566 19.84 0.91 28.67
N GLN A 567 19.72 2.21 28.89
CA GLN A 567 19.51 2.78 30.21
C GLN A 567 18.91 4.17 30.01
N VAL A 568 17.63 4.29 30.39
CA VAL A 568 17.10 5.52 30.96
C VAL A 568 18.16 5.99 31.95
N ASN A 569 18.78 7.13 31.69
CA ASN A 569 19.65 7.77 32.67
C ASN A 569 18.81 7.95 33.94
N PRO A 570 19.12 7.31 35.08
CA PRO A 570 18.27 7.37 36.28
C PRO A 570 18.16 8.79 36.84
N ALA A 571 19.01 9.71 36.38
CA ALA A 571 18.94 11.15 36.67
C ALA A 571 17.78 11.91 35.98
N LEU A 572 16.99 11.25 35.10
CA LEU A 572 15.74 11.80 34.56
C LEU A 572 14.48 11.07 35.06
N SER A 573 14.62 10.17 36.04
CA SER A 573 13.47 9.44 36.62
C SER A 573 12.71 10.21 37.72
N THR A 574 12.99 11.50 37.88
CA THR A 574 12.27 12.38 38.82
C THR A 574 12.06 13.76 38.19
N VAL A 575 11.15 13.88 37.23
CA VAL A 575 10.37 15.11 37.07
C VAL A 575 8.91 14.72 36.94
N ASP A 576 8.32 14.69 38.12
CA ASP A 576 6.92 14.92 38.49
C ASP A 576 5.87 15.06 37.39
N SER A 577 4.81 14.27 37.61
CA SER A 577 3.40 14.65 37.58
C SER A 577 3.06 16.02 36.99
N CYS A 578 2.04 16.00 36.12
CA CYS A 578 1.33 17.17 35.62
C CYS A 578 1.01 18.14 36.76
N ILE A 579 1.80 19.20 36.89
CA ILE A 579 1.40 20.41 37.62
C ILE A 579 1.03 21.43 36.56
N ASP A 580 -0.27 21.71 36.45
CA ASP A 580 -0.79 22.88 35.76
C ASP A 580 -0.07 24.13 36.29
N PRO A 581 0.60 24.95 35.46
CA PRO A 581 1.01 26.25 35.90
C PRO A 581 -0.25 27.14 36.02
N PRO A 582 -0.48 27.80 37.16
CA PRO A 582 -1.60 28.69 37.30
C PRO A 582 -1.40 29.87 36.35
N VAL A 583 -2.45 30.14 35.57
CA VAL A 583 -2.60 31.37 34.80
C VAL A 583 -2.45 32.54 35.77
N THR A 584 -1.30 33.21 35.72
CA THR A 584 -1.15 34.53 36.33
C THR A 584 -0.76 35.53 35.25
N ASN A 585 -1.69 36.46 35.06
CA ASN A 585 -1.58 37.61 34.18
C ASN A 585 -0.35 38.46 34.53
N ASN A 586 0.42 38.85 33.52
CA ASN A 586 0.77 40.25 33.21
C ASN A 586 2.11 40.31 32.46
N HIS A 587 2.08 40.59 31.15
CA HIS A 587 2.39 41.92 30.63
C HIS A 587 2.46 41.90 29.09
N PHE A 588 1.56 42.71 28.52
CA PHE A 588 1.50 43.10 27.12
C PHE A 588 2.79 43.79 26.64
N SER A 589 3.21 43.54 25.40
CA SER A 589 3.18 44.60 24.38
C SER A 589 3.35 44.12 22.92
N LYS A 590 2.25 44.29 22.15
CA LYS A 590 2.17 44.88 20.79
C LYS A 590 2.75 44.06 19.61
N ARG A 591 2.04 43.74 18.52
CA ARG A 591 0.75 44.23 17.97
C ARG A 591 0.00 43.12 17.24
N SER A 592 -1.28 43.02 17.56
CA SER A 592 -2.31 42.26 16.84
C SER A 592 -2.66 42.96 15.53
N PHE A 593 -2.68 42.22 14.42
CA PHE A 593 -3.52 42.57 13.26
C PHE A 593 -4.88 41.87 13.40
N ALA A 594 -5.95 42.64 13.23
CA ALA A 594 -7.33 42.20 13.37
C ALA A 594 -7.76 41.41 12.12
N GLY A 595 -7.85 40.10 12.29
CA GLY A 595 -8.40 39.15 11.34
C GLY A 595 -8.42 37.80 12.02
N GLY A 596 -9.42 37.57 12.87
CA GLY A 596 -9.54 36.37 13.68
C GLY A 596 -9.41 35.12 12.83
N ARG A 597 -8.25 34.47 12.88
CA ARG A 597 -8.12 33.08 12.45
C ARG A 597 -8.96 32.28 13.43
N ILE A 598 -10.07 31.73 12.94
CA ILE A 598 -10.65 30.54 13.52
C ILE A 598 -9.50 29.52 13.57
N PHE A 599 -9.00 29.22 14.77
CA PHE A 599 -8.16 28.03 14.97
C PHE A 599 -9.07 26.84 14.76
N ARG A 600 -9.28 26.46 13.50
CA ARG A 600 -9.75 25.11 13.18
C ARG A 600 -8.60 24.24 13.66
N ARG A 601 -8.80 23.52 14.78
CA ARG A 601 -7.87 22.52 15.29
C ARG A 601 -7.72 21.50 14.16
N GLN A 602 -6.77 21.74 13.26
CA GLN A 602 -6.49 20.87 12.15
C GLN A 602 -5.90 19.62 12.82
N THR A 603 -6.63 18.52 12.79
CA THR A 603 -6.07 17.21 13.07
C THR A 603 -4.93 17.01 12.07
N VAL A 604 -3.70 17.24 12.52
CA VAL A 604 -2.47 16.89 11.80
C VAL A 604 -2.38 15.36 11.75
N ALA A 605 -1.91 14.80 10.63
CA ALA A 605 -1.76 13.36 10.59
C ALA A 605 -0.63 12.93 11.55
N PRO A 606 -0.74 11.73 12.13
CA PRO A 606 0.39 11.13 12.81
C PRO A 606 1.59 11.01 11.88
N GLY A 607 2.77 11.31 12.40
CA GLY A 607 4.08 11.14 11.76
C GLY A 607 5.22 11.48 12.72
N TYR A 608 6.45 11.52 12.22
CA TYR A 608 7.63 11.72 13.05
C TYR A 608 7.66 13.09 13.78
N THR A 609 8.06 13.07 15.05
CA THR A 609 8.34 14.26 15.86
C THR A 609 9.78 14.17 16.39
N THR A 610 10.74 14.42 15.52
CA THR A 610 12.17 14.21 15.74
C THR A 610 12.74 15.22 16.73
N SER A 611 13.55 14.75 17.67
CA SER A 611 14.39 15.57 18.54
C SER A 611 15.84 15.14 18.38
N ASP A 612 16.68 16.06 17.94
CA ASP A 612 18.11 15.83 17.68
C ASP A 612 18.98 16.96 18.27
N ASP A 613 20.28 16.99 17.97
CA ASP A 613 21.20 17.97 18.56
C ASP A 613 20.91 19.42 18.12
N PHE A 614 20.13 19.61 17.04
CA PHE A 614 19.67 20.91 16.54
C PHE A 614 18.22 21.23 16.98
N GLY A 615 17.64 20.43 17.88
CA GLY A 615 16.31 20.66 18.46
C GLY A 615 15.20 19.82 17.82
N THR A 616 13.98 20.35 17.80
CA THR A 616 12.75 19.63 17.41
C THR A 616 12.09 20.14 16.12
N ASP A 617 12.80 21.00 15.39
CA ASP A 617 12.31 21.64 14.17
C ASP A 617 12.78 20.95 12.89
N GLY A 618 13.35 19.74 13.00
CA GLY A 618 13.95 18.99 11.90
C GLY A 618 12.94 18.45 10.89
N ASP A 619 11.75 18.04 11.32
CA ASP A 619 10.74 17.51 10.40
C ASP A 619 10.16 18.60 9.51
N ASP A 620 9.93 18.26 8.23
CA ASP A 620 9.36 19.17 7.25
C ASP A 620 7.85 19.32 7.38
N THR A 621 7.18 18.37 8.00
CA THR A 621 5.74 18.42 8.26
C THR A 621 5.49 18.47 9.77
N VAL A 622 4.36 19.05 10.19
CA VAL A 622 3.94 18.99 11.60
C VAL A 622 3.06 17.77 11.78
N HIS A 623 3.43 16.92 12.73
CA HIS A 623 2.73 15.68 13.03
C HIS A 623 2.23 15.62 14.47
N SER A 624 1.24 14.78 14.73
CA SER A 624 0.96 14.31 16.10
C SER A 624 1.87 13.13 16.45
N GLU A 625 2.40 13.14 17.67
CA GLU A 625 3.18 12.02 18.22
C GLU A 625 2.34 10.73 18.30
N ILE A 626 2.98 9.59 18.06
CA ILE A 626 2.35 8.27 18.25
C ILE A 626 2.85 7.61 19.55
N PRO A 627 1.92 7.03 20.36
CA PRO A 627 2.29 6.26 21.54
C PRO A 627 3.17 5.05 21.19
N ILE A 628 4.18 4.79 22.02
CA ILE A 628 5.07 3.63 21.89
C ILE A 628 4.97 2.78 23.15
N TYR A 629 4.78 1.46 22.98
CA TYR A 629 4.67 0.46 24.03
C TYR A 629 5.76 -0.61 23.86
N ASP A 630 6.31 -1.08 24.98
CA ASP A 630 7.27 -2.18 25.01
C ASP A 630 6.61 -3.54 24.77
N TYR A 631 7.40 -4.48 24.23
CA TYR A 631 7.03 -5.86 23.95
C TYR A 631 8.26 -6.80 24.09
N PRO A 632 8.08 -8.12 24.33
CA PRO A 632 9.18 -9.07 24.54
C PRO A 632 9.93 -9.47 23.25
N ASP A 633 11.06 -10.18 23.36
CA ASP A 633 11.81 -10.67 22.20
C ASP A 633 11.15 -11.90 21.54
N PHE A 634 10.34 -12.64 22.28
CA PHE A 634 9.67 -13.87 21.91
C PHE A 634 8.21 -13.82 22.38
N PHE A 635 7.35 -14.48 21.63
CA PHE A 635 5.95 -14.66 21.96
C PHE A 635 5.53 -16.10 21.71
N GLN A 636 4.47 -16.52 22.40
CA GLN A 636 3.99 -17.89 22.38
C GLN A 636 2.53 -17.94 21.93
N ALA A 637 2.21 -18.86 21.03
CA ALA A 637 0.85 -19.26 20.70
C ALA A 637 0.55 -20.66 21.24
N ASN A 638 -0.68 -20.88 21.71
CA ASN A 638 -1.12 -22.16 22.26
C ASN A 638 -2.19 -22.76 21.34
N GLY A 639 -2.00 -24.02 20.94
CA GLY A 639 -2.96 -24.77 20.11
C GLY A 639 -3.46 -26.02 20.83
N SER A 640 -4.74 -26.34 20.67
CA SER A 640 -5.37 -27.56 21.21
C SER A 640 -5.23 -27.75 22.74
N PHE A 641 -5.20 -26.65 23.50
CA PHE A 641 -5.27 -26.70 24.96
C PHE A 641 -6.72 -26.96 25.42
N PRO A 642 -6.95 -27.58 26.59
CA PRO A 642 -8.28 -27.77 27.15
C PRO A 642 -8.98 -26.42 27.45
N ASP A 643 -10.31 -26.38 27.46
CA ASP A 643 -11.10 -25.15 27.69
C ASP A 643 -10.77 -24.43 29.01
N ASN A 644 -10.31 -25.17 30.02
CA ASN A 644 -9.89 -24.61 31.31
C ASN A 644 -8.44 -24.07 31.30
N GLY A 645 -7.73 -24.19 30.18
CA GLY A 645 -6.35 -23.74 29.97
C GLY A 645 -5.29 -24.48 30.80
N ARG A 646 -5.65 -25.56 31.51
CA ARG A 646 -4.77 -26.23 32.48
C ARG A 646 -4.38 -27.62 31.99
N LEU A 647 -3.07 -27.87 31.96
CA LEU A 647 -2.46 -29.17 31.73
C LEU A 647 -1.78 -29.66 33.00
N SER A 648 -1.73 -30.97 33.24
CA SER A 648 -0.90 -31.54 34.30
C SER A 648 0.58 -31.39 33.97
N ASP A 649 1.45 -31.43 34.97
CA ASP A 649 2.90 -31.23 34.79
C ASP A 649 3.54 -32.32 33.91
N GLU A 650 2.94 -33.51 33.86
CA GLU A 650 3.34 -34.65 33.04
C GLU A 650 2.69 -34.68 31.66
N ALA A 651 1.73 -33.78 31.39
CA ALA A 651 1.04 -33.73 30.10
C ALA A 651 2.05 -33.53 28.97
N LYS A 652 1.81 -34.23 27.86
CA LYS A 652 2.69 -34.21 26.68
C LYS A 652 2.26 -33.09 25.74
N VAL A 653 3.22 -32.24 25.39
CA VAL A 653 3.00 -31.06 24.55
C VAL A 653 4.03 -31.04 23.44
N ASP A 654 3.59 -30.70 22.23
CA ASP A 654 4.52 -30.42 21.13
C ASP A 654 5.13 -29.04 21.32
N LEU A 655 6.45 -28.98 21.45
CA LEU A 655 7.21 -27.75 21.56
C LEU A 655 7.68 -27.34 20.17
N ILE A 656 6.96 -26.43 19.53
CA ILE A 656 7.18 -25.98 18.16
C ILE A 656 7.88 -24.61 18.18
N PHE A 657 8.85 -24.40 17.29
CA PHE A 657 9.64 -23.19 17.21
C PHE A 657 10.23 -22.98 15.80
N LEU A 658 10.73 -21.78 15.54
CA LEU A 658 11.41 -21.46 14.27
C LEU A 658 12.75 -22.20 14.16
N ASP A 659 13.09 -22.70 12.98
CA ASP A 659 14.30 -23.50 12.73
C ASP A 659 15.60 -22.87 13.27
N TYR A 660 15.78 -21.56 13.11
CA TYR A 660 17.00 -20.87 13.52
C TYR A 660 17.13 -20.73 15.05
N VAL A 661 16.04 -20.90 15.82
CA VAL A 661 16.07 -20.85 17.29
C VAL A 661 16.30 -22.23 17.93
N ALA A 662 16.31 -23.31 17.14
CA ALA A 662 16.40 -24.69 17.62
C ALA A 662 17.51 -24.92 18.63
N GLY A 663 18.75 -24.48 18.31
CA GLY A 663 19.89 -24.64 19.21
C GLY A 663 19.72 -23.89 20.55
N SER A 664 18.96 -22.80 20.57
CA SER A 664 18.66 -22.05 21.80
C SER A 664 17.59 -22.76 22.64
N VAL A 665 16.55 -23.30 21.99
CA VAL A 665 15.51 -24.10 22.67
C VAL A 665 16.12 -25.34 23.34
N VAL A 666 16.96 -26.08 22.63
CA VAL A 666 17.68 -27.25 23.19
C VAL A 666 18.55 -26.82 24.37
N SER A 667 19.25 -25.69 24.28
CA SER A 667 20.08 -25.17 25.37
C SER A 667 19.24 -24.81 26.61
N VAL A 668 18.06 -24.21 26.43
CA VAL A 668 17.14 -23.90 27.53
C VAL A 668 16.65 -25.20 28.19
N LEU A 669 16.18 -26.17 27.41
CA LEU A 669 15.72 -27.45 27.97
C LEU A 669 16.81 -28.18 28.76
N ARG A 670 18.07 -28.14 28.29
CA ARG A 670 19.22 -28.69 29.03
C ARG A 670 19.49 -27.94 30.32
N SER A 671 19.36 -26.61 30.33
CA SER A 671 19.50 -25.81 31.56
C SER A 671 18.43 -26.14 32.61
N LEU A 672 17.27 -26.64 32.18
CA LEU A 672 16.19 -27.12 33.04
C LEU A 672 16.38 -28.59 33.51
N GLY A 673 17.52 -29.22 33.18
CA GLY A 673 17.84 -30.59 33.59
C GLY A 673 17.30 -31.68 32.67
N ALA A 674 16.81 -31.33 31.47
CA ALA A 674 16.34 -32.30 30.49
C ALA A 674 17.45 -32.75 29.51
N ASN A 675 17.40 -34.01 29.08
CA ASN A 675 18.42 -34.61 28.20
C ASN A 675 18.05 -34.52 26.70
N TYR A 676 17.60 -33.35 26.23
CA TYR A 676 17.34 -33.12 24.82
C TYR A 676 18.60 -32.67 24.06
N THR A 677 18.70 -33.08 22.81
CA THR A 677 19.80 -32.80 21.88
C THR A 677 19.27 -32.27 20.55
N SER A 678 20.16 -31.83 19.66
CA SER A 678 19.76 -31.42 18.31
C SER A 678 19.17 -32.56 17.48
N ASP A 679 19.48 -33.82 17.82
CA ASP A 679 18.95 -35.00 17.13
C ASP A 679 17.46 -35.25 17.43
N ASP A 680 16.95 -34.66 18.53
CA ASP A 680 15.53 -34.74 18.91
C ASP A 680 14.67 -33.70 18.17
N VAL A 681 15.30 -32.79 17.42
CA VAL A 681 14.62 -31.73 16.68
C VAL A 681 14.25 -32.24 15.29
N SER A 682 12.98 -32.13 14.94
CA SER A 682 12.48 -32.48 13.61
C SER A 682 11.59 -31.39 13.04
N TYR A 683 11.33 -31.41 11.74
CA TYR A 683 10.41 -30.47 11.12
C TYR A 683 8.96 -30.85 11.44
N TYR A 684 8.18 -29.91 11.97
CA TYR A 684 6.74 -30.10 12.26
C TYR A 684 5.90 -29.98 10.99
N LEU A 685 6.27 -29.04 10.12
CA LEU A 685 5.76 -28.90 8.76
C LEU A 685 6.93 -29.08 7.79
N PRO A 686 6.70 -29.52 6.53
CA PRO A 686 7.78 -29.65 5.55
C PRO A 686 8.63 -28.37 5.48
N SER A 687 9.94 -28.47 5.29
CA SER A 687 10.85 -27.30 5.29
C SER A 687 10.53 -26.25 4.22
N VAL A 688 9.69 -26.61 3.23
CA VAL A 688 9.16 -25.71 2.20
C VAL A 688 7.89 -24.96 2.62
N TYR A 689 7.24 -25.35 3.73
CA TYR A 689 6.19 -24.57 4.41
C TYR A 689 6.86 -23.43 5.18
N ALA A 690 7.41 -22.49 4.41
CA ALA A 690 7.93 -21.23 4.88
C ALA A 690 6.81 -20.37 5.48
N ILE A 691 7.14 -19.55 6.48
CA ILE A 691 6.24 -18.50 6.94
C ILE A 691 6.10 -17.45 5.83
N LYS A 692 5.03 -17.57 5.07
CA LYS A 692 4.25 -16.40 4.65
C LYS A 692 2.95 -16.58 5.38
N TYR A 693 2.51 -15.62 6.20
CA TYR A 693 1.27 -15.70 7.02
C TYR A 693 -0.03 -15.85 6.21
N THR A 694 0.03 -16.35 4.97
CA THR A 694 -1.00 -16.18 3.95
C THR A 694 -1.15 -17.37 3.01
N THR A 695 -0.30 -18.39 3.07
CA THR A 695 -0.49 -19.57 2.20
C THR A 695 -1.38 -20.66 2.81
N SER A 696 -1.78 -20.52 4.08
CA SER A 696 -2.61 -21.54 4.76
C SER A 696 -3.93 -21.03 5.36
N PHE A 697 -4.23 -19.74 5.26
CA PHE A 697 -5.52 -19.20 5.70
C PHE A 697 -6.04 -18.21 4.66
N LYS A 698 -6.84 -18.71 3.70
CA LYS A 698 -7.84 -17.87 3.04
C LYS A 698 -8.79 -17.40 4.15
N PRO A 699 -8.99 -16.10 4.42
CA PRO A 699 -10.14 -15.66 5.19
C PRO A 699 -11.36 -16.13 4.40
N THR A 700 -12.04 -17.14 4.92
CA THR A 700 -13.14 -17.79 4.21
C THR A 700 -14.39 -16.94 4.38
N MET A 701 -14.63 -16.04 3.42
CA MET A 701 -15.92 -15.37 3.30
C MET A 701 -17.00 -16.44 3.17
N LYS A 702 -17.83 -16.60 4.20
CA LYS A 702 -18.94 -17.57 4.17
C LYS A 702 -20.07 -16.99 3.33
N VAL A 703 -20.31 -17.59 2.16
CA VAL A 703 -21.35 -17.18 1.21
C VAL A 703 -22.52 -18.18 1.27
N ALA A 704 -23.71 -17.67 1.51
CA ALA A 704 -24.95 -18.41 1.33
C ALA A 704 -25.53 -18.13 -0.06
N LEU A 705 -25.80 -19.19 -0.83
CA LEU A 705 -26.41 -19.10 -2.16
C LEU A 705 -27.83 -19.66 -2.12
N VAL A 706 -28.81 -18.84 -2.48
CA VAL A 706 -30.23 -19.24 -2.57
C VAL A 706 -30.58 -19.52 -4.03
N GLY A 707 -31.14 -20.69 -4.32
CA GLY A 707 -31.43 -21.15 -5.69
C GLY A 707 -30.24 -21.79 -6.44
N PRO A 708 -29.36 -22.60 -5.80
CA PRO A 708 -28.15 -23.12 -6.43
C PRO A 708 -28.42 -24.09 -7.59
N THR A 709 -29.62 -24.67 -7.68
CA THR A 709 -30.00 -25.65 -8.71
C THR A 709 -30.56 -25.03 -10.00
N GLY A 710 -30.81 -23.72 -10.01
CA GLY A 710 -31.20 -23.00 -11.23
C GLY A 710 -29.99 -22.67 -12.11
N GLU A 711 -30.22 -22.38 -13.38
CA GLU A 711 -29.16 -22.07 -14.37
C GLU A 711 -28.14 -21.01 -13.89
N THR A 712 -28.63 -19.89 -13.35
CA THR A 712 -27.77 -18.84 -12.78
C THR A 712 -27.04 -19.33 -11.51
N GLY A 713 -27.73 -20.08 -10.66
CA GLY A 713 -27.15 -20.66 -9.44
C GLY A 713 -26.01 -21.62 -9.75
N ILE A 714 -26.19 -22.52 -10.70
CA ILE A 714 -25.17 -23.46 -11.17
C ILE A 714 -23.96 -22.71 -11.73
N SER A 715 -24.19 -21.67 -12.52
CA SER A 715 -23.10 -20.81 -13.01
C SER A 715 -22.32 -20.18 -11.86
N ILE A 716 -23.02 -19.63 -10.86
CA ILE A 716 -22.39 -19.02 -9.67
C ILE A 716 -21.58 -20.05 -8.88
N VAL A 717 -22.11 -21.27 -8.68
CA VAL A 717 -21.38 -22.38 -8.03
C VAL A 717 -20.11 -22.71 -8.82
N ASN A 718 -20.21 -22.88 -10.14
CA ASN A 718 -19.08 -23.27 -10.98
C ASN A 718 -18.03 -22.17 -11.17
N GLY A 719 -18.44 -20.90 -11.13
CA GLY A 719 -17.54 -19.75 -11.20
C GLY A 719 -16.73 -19.55 -9.93
N HIS A 720 -17.21 -20.05 -8.80
CA HIS A 720 -16.47 -20.12 -7.55
C HIS A 720 -15.64 -21.40 -7.52
N ASN A 721 -14.38 -21.35 -7.98
CA ASN A 721 -13.40 -22.42 -7.72
C ASN A 721 -12.91 -22.37 -6.26
N CYS A 722 -13.84 -22.23 -5.32
CA CYS A 722 -13.63 -22.08 -3.89
C CYS A 722 -14.29 -23.26 -3.18
N PRO A 723 -13.64 -23.90 -2.19
CA PRO A 723 -14.39 -24.67 -1.19
C PRO A 723 -15.37 -23.69 -0.50
N TYR A 724 -16.32 -24.15 0.30
CA TYR A 724 -17.18 -23.28 1.14
C TYR A 724 -18.40 -22.65 0.43
N SER A 725 -19.32 -23.49 -0.03
CA SER A 725 -20.75 -23.16 -0.15
C SER A 725 -21.54 -23.95 0.91
N THR A 726 -22.24 -23.29 1.83
CA THR A 726 -23.29 -23.96 2.60
C THR A 726 -24.56 -23.93 1.74
N GLU A 727 -25.00 -25.11 1.28
CA GLU A 727 -26.25 -25.24 0.53
C GLU A 727 -27.44 -24.91 1.43
N LEU A 728 -28.19 -23.85 1.10
CA LEU A 728 -29.56 -23.69 1.59
C LEU A 728 -30.48 -24.35 0.57
N ALA A 729 -30.61 -25.67 0.69
CA ALA A 729 -31.64 -26.40 -0.01
C ALA A 729 -33.02 -26.01 0.55
N PRO A 730 -34.04 -25.79 -0.29
CA PRO A 730 -35.40 -25.87 0.19
C PRO A 730 -35.62 -27.33 0.61
N GLU A 731 -35.66 -27.54 1.93
CA GLU A 731 -35.99 -28.78 2.63
C GLU A 731 -34.88 -29.85 2.71
N THR A 732 -34.64 -30.28 3.95
CA THR A 732 -34.07 -31.55 4.38
C THR A 732 -33.87 -32.61 3.29
N ARG A 733 -32.60 -32.98 3.05
CA ARG A 733 -32.24 -34.26 2.44
C ARG A 733 -32.75 -35.42 3.31
N SER A 734 -33.94 -35.92 3.02
CA SER A 734 -34.26 -37.33 3.16
C SER A 734 -35.18 -37.75 2.01
N SER A 735 -34.66 -38.63 1.15
CA SER A 735 -35.38 -39.36 0.09
C SER A 735 -35.97 -38.55 -1.08
N CYS A 736 -35.15 -38.17 -2.06
CA CYS A 736 -35.58 -38.15 -3.47
C CYS A 736 -34.37 -38.12 -4.43
N PHE A 737 -33.57 -39.18 -4.41
CA PHE A 737 -32.79 -39.61 -5.59
C PHE A 737 -33.32 -40.97 -6.03
N ARG A 738 -34.42 -40.95 -6.79
CA ARG A 738 -34.71 -42.03 -7.74
C ARG A 738 -35.36 -41.40 -8.95
N LYS A 739 -34.83 -41.74 -10.13
CA LYS A 739 -35.32 -41.35 -11.46
C LYS A 739 -36.81 -41.67 -11.57
N GLU A 740 -37.70 -40.72 -11.28
CA GLU A 740 -39.05 -40.62 -11.85
C GLU A 740 -39.81 -39.40 -11.31
N ARG A 741 -40.47 -38.67 -12.22
CA ARG A 741 -41.50 -37.63 -12.03
C ARG A 741 -41.07 -36.20 -11.62
N ARG A 742 -40.71 -35.42 -12.65
CA ARG A 742 -40.64 -33.93 -12.70
C ARG A 742 -41.95 -33.14 -12.49
N ARG A 743 -43.03 -33.70 -11.92
CA ARG A 743 -44.38 -33.10 -12.07
C ARG A 743 -45.03 -32.38 -10.89
N ASN A 744 -44.48 -32.34 -9.66
CA ASN A 744 -45.26 -31.85 -8.50
C ASN A 744 -44.62 -30.84 -7.52
N CYS A 745 -43.56 -30.10 -7.88
CA CYS A 745 -43.00 -29.07 -6.98
C CYS A 745 -43.64 -27.68 -7.14
N ARG A 746 -44.97 -27.59 -7.35
CA ARG A 746 -45.62 -26.31 -7.69
C ARG A 746 -46.27 -25.53 -6.55
N ASN A 747 -46.47 -26.11 -5.35
CA ASN A 747 -47.03 -25.39 -4.20
C ASN A 747 -46.43 -25.92 -2.90
N ARG A 748 -45.54 -25.17 -2.24
CA ARG A 748 -45.10 -25.42 -0.85
C ARG A 748 -44.99 -24.09 -0.08
N PRO A 749 -45.35 -24.07 1.21
CA PRO A 749 -45.39 -22.86 2.03
C PRO A 749 -43.99 -22.30 2.31
N GLN A 750 -43.92 -20.98 2.51
CA GLN A 750 -42.72 -20.21 2.80
C GLN A 750 -42.19 -20.57 4.21
N GLN A 751 -40.89 -20.85 4.34
CA GLN A 751 -40.28 -21.12 5.65
C GLN A 751 -40.39 -19.88 6.55
N PRO A 752 -40.63 -20.03 7.87
CA PRO A 752 -40.64 -18.92 8.81
C PRO A 752 -39.31 -18.15 8.80
N GLU A 753 -39.37 -16.81 8.87
CA GLU A 753 -38.19 -15.92 8.81
C GLU A 753 -37.11 -16.30 9.84
N ASP A 754 -37.51 -16.72 11.05
CA ASP A 754 -36.60 -17.13 12.12
C ASP A 754 -35.76 -18.37 11.80
N GLU A 755 -36.30 -19.32 11.01
CA GLU A 755 -35.55 -20.50 10.60
C GLU A 755 -34.52 -20.14 9.53
N VAL A 756 -34.89 -19.26 8.60
CA VAL A 756 -33.98 -18.73 7.59
C VAL A 756 -32.88 -17.89 8.24
N THR A 757 -33.20 -17.06 9.24
CA THR A 757 -32.20 -16.31 10.01
C THR A 757 -31.18 -17.25 10.67
N LYS A 758 -31.62 -18.33 11.33
CA LYS A 758 -30.70 -19.30 11.95
C LYS A 758 -29.75 -19.93 10.94
N GLN A 759 -30.24 -20.22 9.73
CA GLN A 759 -29.44 -20.78 8.65
C GLN A 759 -28.42 -19.78 8.09
N LEU A 760 -28.75 -18.48 8.12
CA LEU A 760 -27.89 -17.39 7.66
C LEU A 760 -26.90 -16.89 8.72
N THR A 761 -27.10 -17.22 9.99
CA THR A 761 -26.20 -16.81 11.07
C THR A 761 -24.76 -17.26 10.80
N GLY A 762 -23.83 -16.31 10.79
CA GLY A 762 -22.41 -16.57 10.51
C GLY A 762 -22.04 -16.55 9.02
N CYS A 763 -23.00 -16.32 8.12
CA CYS A 763 -22.72 -16.00 6.72
C CYS A 763 -22.44 -14.50 6.56
N GLU A 764 -21.45 -14.16 5.75
CA GLU A 764 -21.06 -12.77 5.48
C GLU A 764 -21.76 -12.21 4.24
N VAL A 765 -22.04 -13.07 3.26
CA VAL A 765 -22.71 -12.69 2.02
C VAL A 765 -23.88 -13.63 1.74
N VAL A 766 -25.00 -13.06 1.30
CA VAL A 766 -26.13 -13.81 0.74
C VAL A 766 -26.28 -13.45 -0.74
N ILE A 767 -26.28 -14.44 -1.61
CA ILE A 767 -26.52 -14.29 -3.04
C ILE A 767 -27.87 -14.90 -3.39
N SER A 768 -28.77 -14.10 -3.98
CA SER A 768 -30.04 -14.59 -4.49
C SER A 768 -29.93 -14.98 -5.97
N ALA A 769 -30.13 -16.26 -6.26
CA ALA A 769 -30.30 -16.83 -7.60
C ALA A 769 -31.73 -17.39 -7.78
N ILE A 770 -32.74 -16.69 -7.23
CA ILE A 770 -34.14 -17.13 -7.30
C ILE A 770 -34.73 -17.01 -8.70
N VAL A 771 -35.75 -17.81 -9.04
CA VAL A 771 -36.42 -17.74 -10.34
C VAL A 771 -37.23 -16.44 -10.49
N ALA A 772 -37.31 -15.92 -11.72
CA ALA A 772 -37.96 -14.64 -12.03
C ALA A 772 -39.46 -14.55 -11.66
N GLU A 773 -40.15 -15.68 -11.49
CA GLU A 773 -41.56 -15.72 -11.07
C GLU A 773 -41.73 -15.47 -9.55
N LYS A 774 -40.62 -15.49 -8.78
CA LYS A 774 -40.59 -15.39 -7.32
C LYS A 774 -39.74 -14.23 -6.82
N LEU A 775 -39.61 -13.15 -7.60
CA LEU A 775 -38.74 -12.02 -7.27
C LEU A 775 -39.01 -11.42 -5.89
N LEU A 776 -40.29 -11.34 -5.49
CA LEU A 776 -40.72 -10.78 -4.21
C LEU A 776 -40.39 -11.65 -3.00
N ASP A 777 -40.09 -12.95 -3.18
CA ASP A 777 -39.64 -13.82 -2.09
C ASP A 777 -38.25 -13.42 -1.54
N GLN A 778 -37.55 -12.50 -2.22
CA GLN A 778 -36.31 -11.88 -1.72
C GLN A 778 -36.55 -10.91 -0.56
N ILE A 779 -37.77 -10.38 -0.38
CA ILE A 779 -38.11 -9.48 0.72
C ILE A 779 -37.94 -10.17 2.09
N PRO A 780 -38.63 -11.30 2.38
CA PRO A 780 -38.41 -12.02 3.64
C PRO A 780 -36.99 -12.58 3.77
N LEU A 781 -36.33 -12.95 2.66
CA LEU A 781 -34.92 -13.36 2.68
C LEU A 781 -33.98 -12.22 3.12
N ALA A 782 -34.24 -10.98 2.66
CA ALA A 782 -33.48 -9.80 3.06
C ALA A 782 -33.70 -9.44 4.54
N ASN A 783 -34.94 -9.56 5.05
CA ASN A 783 -35.22 -9.43 6.48
C ASN A 783 -34.41 -10.44 7.31
N ALA A 784 -34.45 -11.71 6.91
CA ALA A 784 -33.71 -12.77 7.58
C ALA A 784 -32.19 -12.54 7.54
N ALA A 785 -31.65 -12.09 6.41
CA ALA A 785 -30.24 -11.74 6.24
C ALA A 785 -29.82 -10.58 7.14
N LYS A 786 -30.65 -9.52 7.21
CA LYS A 786 -30.41 -8.39 8.11
C LYS A 786 -30.40 -8.84 9.58
N LYS A 787 -31.37 -9.69 9.97
CA LYS A 787 -31.45 -10.24 11.33
C LYS A 787 -30.27 -11.15 11.67
N ALA A 788 -29.74 -11.87 10.67
CA ALA A 788 -28.58 -12.76 10.81
C ALA A 788 -27.22 -12.03 10.83
N GLY A 789 -27.20 -10.70 10.61
CA GLY A 789 -25.96 -9.91 10.58
C GLY A 789 -25.16 -10.02 9.29
N VAL A 790 -25.80 -10.38 8.17
CA VAL A 790 -25.15 -10.48 6.85
C VAL A 790 -24.57 -9.13 6.44
N LYS A 791 -23.34 -9.14 5.92
CA LYS A 791 -22.57 -7.94 5.56
C LYS A 791 -22.81 -7.49 4.12
N ARG A 792 -23.32 -8.37 3.23
CA ARG A 792 -23.67 -8.02 1.85
C ARG A 792 -24.80 -8.90 1.31
N PHE A 793 -25.78 -8.27 0.66
CA PHE A 793 -26.88 -8.94 -0.03
C PHE A 793 -26.81 -8.69 -1.54
N VAL A 794 -26.67 -9.76 -2.34
CA VAL A 794 -26.65 -9.68 -3.80
C VAL A 794 -28.03 -10.05 -4.34
N LEU A 795 -28.68 -9.09 -4.97
CA LEU A 795 -30.04 -9.22 -5.47
C LEU A 795 -30.08 -9.97 -6.80
N TYR A 796 -31.17 -10.70 -7.05
CA TYR A 796 -31.41 -11.34 -8.34
C TYR A 796 -31.82 -10.32 -9.41
N PHE A 797 -30.82 -9.71 -10.05
CA PHE A 797 -31.00 -8.82 -11.21
C PHE A 797 -30.65 -9.56 -12.50
N PHE A 798 -29.37 -9.92 -12.72
CA PHE A 798 -28.86 -10.77 -13.80
C PHE A 798 -29.55 -10.59 -15.17
N GLY A 799 -29.90 -9.35 -15.54
CA GLY A 799 -30.58 -9.01 -16.78
C GLY A 799 -29.93 -7.84 -17.50
N THR A 800 -30.67 -7.22 -18.41
CA THR A 800 -30.20 -6.02 -19.14
C THR A 800 -30.27 -4.77 -18.27
N VAL A 801 -29.35 -3.85 -18.52
CA VAL A 801 -29.44 -2.48 -18.00
C VAL A 801 -30.66 -1.80 -18.60
N MET A 802 -31.43 -1.11 -17.76
CA MET A 802 -32.60 -0.31 -18.13
C MET A 802 -32.97 0.65 -16.98
N PRO A 803 -33.80 1.69 -17.23
CA PRO A 803 -34.36 2.53 -16.17
C PRO A 803 -35.02 1.76 -15.02
N SER A 804 -35.06 2.37 -13.84
CA SER A 804 -35.56 1.73 -12.62
C SER A 804 -37.06 1.40 -12.65
N ARG A 805 -37.89 2.14 -13.39
CA ARG A 805 -39.33 1.83 -13.51
C ARG A 805 -39.88 2.11 -14.91
N GLY A 806 -41.02 1.47 -15.21
CA GLY A 806 -41.87 1.81 -16.36
C GLY A 806 -41.47 1.17 -17.68
N MET A 807 -40.44 0.32 -17.67
CA MET A 807 -39.92 -0.36 -18.87
C MET A 807 -40.31 -1.83 -18.93
N LEU A 808 -40.21 -2.55 -17.81
CA LEU A 808 -40.43 -3.99 -17.72
C LEU A 808 -41.01 -4.33 -16.34
N GLY A 809 -42.10 -5.11 -16.28
CA GLY A 809 -42.74 -5.47 -15.00
C GLY A 809 -41.79 -6.19 -14.03
N PHE A 810 -40.95 -7.10 -14.53
CA PHE A 810 -39.92 -7.76 -13.71
C PHE A 810 -38.84 -6.80 -13.20
N ARG A 811 -38.56 -5.70 -13.93
CA ARG A 811 -37.61 -4.69 -13.46
C ARG A 811 -38.19 -3.89 -12.30
N ASP A 812 -39.46 -3.49 -12.43
CA ASP A 812 -40.17 -2.78 -11.36
C ASP A 812 -40.16 -3.59 -10.06
N GLN A 813 -40.44 -4.90 -10.13
CA GLN A 813 -40.36 -5.80 -8.96
C GLN A 813 -38.94 -5.91 -8.37
N LYS A 814 -37.91 -5.99 -9.21
CA LYS A 814 -36.50 -6.02 -8.75
C LYS A 814 -36.12 -4.74 -8.01
N GLU A 815 -36.61 -3.60 -8.46
CA GLU A 815 -36.36 -2.30 -7.85
C GLU A 815 -37.19 -2.11 -6.57
N ASP A 816 -38.39 -2.72 -6.47
CA ASP A 816 -39.13 -2.81 -5.21
C ASP A 816 -38.35 -3.60 -4.13
N VAL A 817 -37.72 -4.72 -4.52
CA VAL A 817 -36.84 -5.49 -3.61
C VAL A 817 -35.60 -4.68 -3.22
N LEU A 818 -34.97 -3.98 -4.17
CA LEU A 818 -33.82 -3.11 -3.88
C LEU A 818 -34.17 -2.01 -2.89
N ASN A 819 -35.30 -1.35 -3.10
CA ASN A 819 -35.81 -0.33 -2.18
C ASN A 819 -36.01 -0.92 -0.78
N HIS A 820 -36.61 -2.11 -0.67
CA HIS A 820 -36.77 -2.80 0.62
C HIS A 820 -35.42 -3.07 1.31
N VAL A 821 -34.43 -3.64 0.60
CA VAL A 821 -33.07 -3.89 1.12
C VAL A 821 -32.43 -2.60 1.64
N GLN A 822 -32.59 -1.50 0.91
CA GLN A 822 -32.08 -0.18 1.32
C GLN A 822 -32.77 0.35 2.58
N THR A 823 -34.10 0.18 2.71
CA THR A 823 -34.83 0.58 3.93
C THR A 823 -34.41 -0.20 5.18
N LEU A 824 -33.91 -1.43 5.01
CA LEU A 824 -33.35 -2.25 6.10
C LEU A 824 -31.95 -1.80 6.54
N TYR A 825 -31.32 -0.85 5.83
CA TYR A 825 -29.89 -0.56 5.96
C TYR A 825 -29.05 -1.84 5.85
N LEU A 826 -29.41 -2.73 4.92
CA LEU A 826 -28.66 -3.94 4.61
C LEU A 826 -27.72 -3.63 3.44
N PRO A 827 -26.39 -3.76 3.59
CA PRO A 827 -25.49 -3.47 2.49
C PRO A 827 -25.74 -4.41 1.31
N TYR A 828 -25.63 -3.89 0.08
CA TYR A 828 -26.10 -4.61 -1.10
C TYR A 828 -25.18 -4.49 -2.30
N THR A 829 -25.35 -5.36 -3.30
CA THR A 829 -24.78 -5.17 -4.64
C THR A 829 -25.81 -5.59 -5.69
N VAL A 830 -26.02 -4.76 -6.70
CA VAL A 830 -26.87 -5.07 -7.85
C VAL A 830 -25.97 -5.44 -9.02
N ILE A 831 -26.25 -6.57 -9.68
CA ILE A 831 -25.47 -7.04 -10.82
C ILE A 831 -26.41 -7.25 -12.01
N ASP A 832 -26.25 -6.43 -13.05
CA ASP A 832 -26.85 -6.65 -14.36
C ASP A 832 -25.79 -7.24 -15.30
N VAL A 833 -26.18 -8.23 -16.11
CA VAL A 833 -25.24 -9.01 -16.94
C VAL A 833 -25.48 -8.87 -18.45
N GLY A 834 -26.41 -8.00 -18.84
CA GLY A 834 -26.81 -7.85 -20.22
C GLY A 834 -27.71 -8.99 -20.71
N TRP A 835 -27.75 -9.17 -22.03
CA TRP A 835 -28.57 -10.17 -22.70
C TRP A 835 -27.81 -11.51 -22.79
N TRP A 836 -28.50 -12.61 -22.53
CA TRP A 836 -27.85 -13.92 -22.41
C TRP A 836 -27.64 -14.57 -23.78
N TYR A 837 -26.47 -15.18 -23.99
CA TYR A 837 -26.17 -15.91 -25.23
C TYR A 837 -27.18 -17.04 -25.48
N GLN A 838 -27.66 -17.71 -24.44
CA GLN A 838 -28.58 -18.86 -24.49
C GLN A 838 -29.95 -18.56 -25.11
N ILE A 839 -30.30 -17.28 -25.31
CA ILE A 839 -31.56 -16.83 -25.92
C ILE A 839 -31.31 -15.85 -27.07
N SER A 840 -30.12 -15.88 -27.65
CA SER A 840 -29.68 -14.94 -28.68
C SER A 840 -29.70 -15.51 -30.10
N PRO A 841 -29.24 -16.75 -30.37
CA PRO A 841 -29.28 -17.30 -31.72
C PRO A 841 -30.71 -17.47 -32.25
N PRO A 842 -30.98 -17.05 -33.51
CA PRO A 842 -32.22 -17.39 -34.20
C PRO A 842 -32.25 -18.88 -34.59
N ARG A 843 -33.43 -19.39 -34.93
CA ARG A 843 -33.57 -20.77 -35.43
C ARG A 843 -32.95 -20.92 -36.82
N LEU A 844 -32.28 -22.04 -37.04
CA LEU A 844 -31.74 -22.43 -38.35
C LEU A 844 -32.71 -23.39 -39.06
N PRO A 845 -32.87 -23.32 -40.39
CA PRO A 845 -33.64 -24.30 -41.18
C PRO A 845 -33.24 -25.76 -40.92
N SER A 846 -31.96 -26.01 -40.64
CA SER A 846 -31.44 -27.35 -40.32
C SER A 846 -31.79 -27.88 -38.92
N GLY A 847 -32.32 -27.04 -38.03
CA GLY A 847 -32.59 -27.38 -36.63
C GLY A 847 -31.34 -27.59 -35.76
N LYS A 848 -30.12 -27.38 -36.30
CA LYS A 848 -28.84 -27.64 -35.59
C LYS A 848 -28.66 -26.89 -34.27
N VAL A 849 -29.37 -25.77 -34.08
CA VAL A 849 -29.31 -24.95 -32.86
C VAL A 849 -30.63 -24.94 -32.09
N ASP A 850 -31.61 -25.79 -32.44
CA ASP A 850 -32.94 -25.78 -31.80
C ASP A 850 -32.90 -26.03 -30.28
N ALA A 851 -31.88 -26.74 -29.80
CA ALA A 851 -31.66 -26.97 -28.37
C ALA A 851 -31.38 -25.68 -27.57
N ILE A 852 -30.88 -24.63 -28.23
CA ILE A 852 -30.54 -23.35 -27.59
C ILE A 852 -31.18 -22.14 -28.28
N ALA A 853 -31.99 -22.37 -29.31
CA ALA A 853 -32.67 -21.29 -30.01
C ALA A 853 -33.73 -20.64 -29.12
N SER A 854 -33.96 -19.34 -29.31
CA SER A 854 -35.00 -18.62 -28.59
C SER A 854 -36.34 -19.36 -28.67
N ARG A 855 -36.99 -19.56 -27.50
CA ARG A 855 -38.36 -20.11 -27.40
C ARG A 855 -39.43 -19.09 -27.79
N PHE A 856 -39.02 -17.84 -27.99
CA PHE A 856 -39.86 -16.73 -28.41
C PHE A 856 -39.55 -16.40 -29.87
N GLU A 857 -40.57 -15.94 -30.61
CA GLU A 857 -40.47 -15.70 -32.06
C GLU A 857 -39.25 -14.83 -32.45
N ASP A 858 -38.60 -15.20 -33.55
CA ASP A 858 -37.36 -14.59 -34.05
C ASP A 858 -37.62 -13.22 -34.70
N TRP A 859 -37.67 -12.17 -33.88
CA TRP A 859 -37.88 -10.80 -34.35
C TRP A 859 -36.63 -9.93 -34.13
N ILE A 860 -36.34 -9.08 -35.10
CA ILE A 860 -35.32 -8.03 -35.05
C ILE A 860 -36.01 -6.72 -34.68
N ALA A 861 -35.60 -6.09 -33.58
CA ALA A 861 -36.19 -4.83 -33.16
C ALA A 861 -35.66 -3.68 -34.05
N GLY A 862 -36.57 -2.85 -34.57
CA GLY A 862 -36.22 -1.69 -35.40
C GLY A 862 -35.51 -2.14 -36.68
N ASP A 863 -34.36 -1.55 -36.98
CA ASP A 863 -33.49 -1.97 -38.08
C ASP A 863 -32.43 -3.02 -37.69
N GLY A 864 -32.38 -3.40 -36.40
CA GLY A 864 -31.45 -4.38 -35.86
C GLY A 864 -30.01 -3.90 -35.62
N THR A 865 -29.74 -2.60 -35.73
CA THR A 865 -28.37 -2.03 -35.62
C THR A 865 -27.95 -1.65 -34.20
N VAL A 866 -28.89 -1.56 -33.27
CA VAL A 866 -28.64 -1.12 -31.90
C VAL A 866 -27.76 -2.13 -31.14
N LEU A 867 -26.66 -1.65 -30.57
CA LEU A 867 -25.74 -2.46 -29.75
C LEU A 867 -26.34 -2.80 -28.39
N SER A 868 -26.08 -4.01 -27.93
CA SER A 868 -26.51 -4.51 -26.62
C SER A 868 -25.40 -5.32 -25.98
N GLY A 869 -25.15 -5.12 -24.68
CA GLY A 869 -24.20 -5.90 -23.90
C GLY A 869 -24.70 -7.32 -23.70
N MET A 870 -23.84 -8.30 -23.95
CA MET A 870 -24.19 -9.72 -23.94
C MET A 870 -23.18 -10.55 -23.15
N THR A 871 -23.66 -11.63 -22.52
CA THR A 871 -22.86 -12.51 -21.66
C THR A 871 -23.29 -13.98 -21.82
N ASP A 872 -22.32 -14.90 -21.79
CA ASP A 872 -22.60 -16.33 -21.68
C ASP A 872 -23.02 -16.66 -20.24
N LEU A 873 -24.13 -17.38 -20.05
CA LEU A 873 -24.55 -17.88 -18.74
C LEU A 873 -23.40 -18.49 -17.94
N ARG A 874 -22.48 -19.22 -18.58
CA ARG A 874 -21.33 -19.88 -17.91
C ARG A 874 -20.33 -18.91 -17.30
N ASP A 875 -20.31 -17.65 -17.76
CA ASP A 875 -19.39 -16.64 -17.25
C ASP A 875 -20.00 -15.76 -16.16
N ILE A 876 -21.34 -15.79 -15.98
CA ILE A 876 -22.02 -15.02 -14.93
C ILE A 876 -21.41 -15.31 -13.55
N GLY A 877 -21.15 -16.58 -13.23
CA GLY A 877 -20.53 -16.94 -11.96
C GLY A 877 -19.13 -16.37 -11.75
N LYS A 878 -18.34 -16.25 -12.82
CA LYS A 878 -17.00 -15.64 -12.75
C LYS A 878 -17.08 -14.16 -12.42
N TYR A 879 -18.00 -13.43 -13.07
CA TYR A 879 -18.27 -12.02 -12.76
C TYR A 879 -18.78 -11.85 -11.33
N VAL A 880 -19.75 -12.68 -10.91
CA VAL A 880 -20.31 -12.61 -9.55
C VAL A 880 -19.24 -12.85 -8.49
N ALA A 881 -18.40 -13.87 -8.64
CA ALA A 881 -17.33 -14.16 -7.71
C ALA A 881 -16.38 -12.96 -7.53
N ARG A 882 -16.00 -12.32 -8.64
CA ARG A 882 -15.10 -11.16 -8.62
C ARG A 882 -15.77 -9.92 -8.02
N ILE A 883 -17.02 -9.65 -8.40
CA ILE A 883 -17.80 -8.51 -7.91
C ILE A 883 -18.07 -8.62 -6.41
N VAL A 884 -18.43 -9.80 -5.92
CA VAL A 884 -18.76 -10.01 -4.50
C VAL A 884 -17.52 -9.91 -3.60
N ALA A 885 -16.36 -10.33 -4.08
CA ALA A 885 -15.10 -10.19 -3.34
C ALA A 885 -14.58 -8.74 -3.31
N ASP A 886 -15.05 -7.87 -4.21
CA ASP A 886 -14.60 -6.48 -4.31
C ASP A 886 -15.41 -5.56 -3.39
N HIS A 887 -14.75 -4.78 -2.53
CA HIS A 887 -15.41 -3.83 -1.65
C HIS A 887 -15.93 -2.59 -2.41
N ARG A 888 -15.33 -2.25 -3.56
CA ARG A 888 -15.72 -1.09 -4.38
C ARG A 888 -17.14 -1.21 -4.95
N THR A 889 -17.67 -2.43 -4.99
CA THR A 889 -19.02 -2.75 -5.50
C THR A 889 -20.07 -2.81 -4.38
N LEU A 890 -19.67 -2.63 -3.11
CA LEU A 890 -20.58 -2.58 -1.98
C LEU A 890 -21.45 -1.32 -2.06
N ASN A 891 -22.75 -1.49 -1.96
CA ASN A 891 -23.79 -0.46 -2.14
C ASN A 891 -23.82 0.17 -3.54
N HIS A 892 -23.29 -0.53 -4.55
CA HIS A 892 -23.28 -0.07 -5.94
C HIS A 892 -24.01 -1.02 -6.89
N LYS A 893 -24.39 -0.50 -8.06
CA LYS A 893 -24.86 -1.27 -9.21
C LYS A 893 -23.68 -1.54 -10.15
N VAL A 894 -23.53 -2.77 -10.63
CA VAL A 894 -22.44 -3.20 -11.52
C VAL A 894 -23.01 -3.78 -12.80
N PHE A 895 -22.50 -3.32 -13.95
CA PHE A 895 -22.84 -3.87 -15.25
C PHE A 895 -21.70 -4.75 -15.77
N ALA A 896 -21.96 -6.06 -15.86
CA ALA A 896 -20.99 -7.06 -16.28
C ALA A 896 -21.36 -7.64 -17.66
N TYR A 897 -20.58 -7.34 -18.68
CA TYR A 897 -20.85 -7.85 -20.04
C TYR A 897 -19.57 -8.35 -20.70
N THR A 898 -19.69 -9.37 -21.56
CA THR A 898 -18.55 -9.94 -22.29
C THR A 898 -18.34 -9.24 -23.63
N GLU A 899 -19.38 -9.04 -24.43
CA GLU A 899 -19.29 -8.39 -25.75
C GLU A 899 -20.47 -7.43 -25.98
N LEU A 900 -20.27 -6.45 -26.88
CA LEU A 900 -21.35 -5.64 -27.46
C LEU A 900 -21.65 -6.18 -28.85
N ARG A 901 -22.92 -6.47 -29.14
CA ARG A 901 -23.38 -6.89 -30.46
C ARG A 901 -24.76 -6.32 -30.76
N SER A 902 -25.02 -6.05 -32.02
CA SER A 902 -26.34 -5.77 -32.57
C SER A 902 -27.06 -7.05 -32.99
N GLN A 903 -28.38 -6.98 -33.19
CA GLN A 903 -29.14 -8.15 -33.66
C GLN A 903 -28.72 -8.56 -35.08
N ASN A 904 -28.38 -7.61 -35.95
CA ASN A 904 -27.87 -7.92 -37.29
C ASN A 904 -26.53 -8.68 -37.23
N GLU A 905 -25.59 -8.26 -36.37
CA GLU A 905 -24.30 -8.95 -36.22
C GLU A 905 -24.45 -10.37 -35.68
N VAL A 906 -25.43 -10.61 -34.80
CA VAL A 906 -25.77 -11.96 -34.32
C VAL A 906 -26.26 -12.84 -35.47
N TYR A 907 -27.14 -12.31 -36.34
CA TYR A 907 -27.63 -13.02 -37.52
C TYR A 907 -26.52 -13.27 -38.54
N ASP A 908 -25.71 -12.25 -38.86
CA ASP A 908 -24.59 -12.38 -39.80
C ASP A 908 -23.61 -13.46 -39.36
N LEU A 909 -23.31 -13.52 -38.06
CA LEU A 909 -22.39 -14.51 -37.51
C LEU A 909 -22.93 -15.93 -37.61
N ILE A 910 -24.21 -16.15 -37.28
CA ILE A 910 -24.78 -17.50 -37.34
C ILE A 910 -24.97 -17.96 -38.79
N GLU A 911 -25.34 -17.07 -39.73
CA GLU A 911 -25.41 -17.38 -41.16
C GLU A 911 -24.02 -17.75 -41.69
N LYS A 912 -22.98 -16.99 -41.30
CA LYS A 912 -21.59 -17.28 -41.67
C LYS A 912 -21.10 -18.62 -41.13
N LEU A 913 -21.38 -18.95 -39.87
CA LEU A 913 -20.90 -20.17 -39.24
C LEU A 913 -21.68 -21.42 -39.67
N SER A 914 -22.98 -21.29 -39.98
CA SER A 914 -23.83 -22.42 -40.40
C SER A 914 -23.80 -22.68 -41.91
N GLY A 915 -23.51 -21.65 -42.71
CA GLY A 915 -23.69 -21.67 -44.16
C GLY A 915 -25.16 -21.55 -44.60
N GLU A 916 -26.08 -21.27 -43.68
CA GLU A 916 -27.52 -21.18 -43.93
C GLU A 916 -27.97 -19.71 -44.00
N LYS A 917 -28.99 -19.43 -44.81
CA LYS A 917 -29.59 -18.09 -44.93
C LYS A 917 -30.88 -17.99 -44.13
N LEU A 918 -31.04 -16.91 -43.39
CA LEU A 918 -32.15 -16.69 -42.47
C LEU A 918 -33.10 -15.61 -42.96
N GLN A 919 -34.40 -15.85 -42.77
CA GLN A 919 -35.40 -14.82 -42.99
C GLN A 919 -35.39 -13.85 -41.81
N ARG A 920 -35.05 -12.58 -42.07
CA ARG A 920 -35.09 -11.51 -41.07
C ARG A 920 -36.49 -10.92 -40.98
N LYS A 921 -37.09 -10.94 -39.78
CA LYS A 921 -38.40 -10.33 -39.51
C LYS A 921 -38.18 -9.13 -38.59
N TYR A 922 -38.44 -7.93 -39.11
CA TYR A 922 -38.26 -6.69 -38.37
C TYR A 922 -39.57 -6.27 -37.68
N LEU A 923 -39.45 -5.70 -36.48
CA LEU A 923 -40.57 -5.21 -35.69
C LEU A 923 -40.35 -3.74 -35.32
N GLU A 924 -41.21 -2.87 -35.85
CA GLU A 924 -41.16 -1.42 -35.58
C GLU A 924 -41.77 -1.04 -34.21
N GLU A 925 -42.82 -1.73 -33.78
CA GLU A 925 -43.45 -1.53 -32.47
C GLU A 925 -43.61 -2.84 -31.68
N ALA A 926 -42.98 -2.91 -30.50
CA ALA A 926 -43.12 -4.02 -29.56
C ALA A 926 -44.33 -3.83 -28.63
N ARG A 927 -45.53 -4.22 -29.08
CA ARG A 927 -46.75 -4.28 -28.24
C ARG A 927 -47.16 -5.74 -28.00
N GLY A 928 -47.25 -6.15 -26.74
CA GLY A 928 -47.63 -7.51 -26.34
C GLY A 928 -48.96 -7.54 -25.59
N ASP A 929 -49.69 -8.65 -25.72
CA ASP A 929 -50.90 -8.93 -24.94
C ASP A 929 -50.54 -9.29 -23.48
N LYS A 930 -51.29 -8.75 -22.51
CA LYS A 930 -51.10 -9.00 -21.07
C LYS A 930 -51.40 -10.46 -20.67
N ALA A 931 -52.07 -11.24 -21.52
CA ALA A 931 -52.40 -12.64 -21.26
C ALA A 931 -51.18 -13.60 -21.25
N ASN A 932 -50.06 -13.24 -21.89
CA ASN A 932 -48.82 -14.04 -21.89
C ASN A 932 -47.63 -13.23 -21.36
N ILE A 933 -47.40 -13.32 -20.04
CA ILE A 933 -46.41 -12.52 -19.32
C ILE A 933 -44.96 -12.73 -19.80
N HIS A 934 -44.64 -13.96 -20.22
CA HIS A 934 -43.31 -14.31 -20.74
C HIS A 934 -43.07 -13.67 -22.12
N LYS A 935 -44.05 -13.76 -23.03
CA LYS A 935 -43.99 -13.10 -24.35
C LYS A 935 -43.93 -11.57 -24.19
N LEU A 936 -44.75 -11.01 -23.31
CA LEU A 936 -44.75 -9.57 -23.02
C LEU A 936 -43.38 -9.09 -22.49
N SER A 937 -42.77 -9.85 -21.58
CA SER A 937 -41.47 -9.50 -21.00
C SER A 937 -40.36 -9.46 -22.04
N VAL A 938 -40.33 -10.42 -22.96
CA VAL A 938 -39.35 -10.44 -24.06
C VAL A 938 -39.53 -9.24 -24.98
N LEU A 939 -40.77 -8.87 -25.31
CA LEU A 939 -41.05 -7.67 -26.11
C LEU A 939 -40.63 -6.38 -25.41
N GLN A 940 -40.83 -6.29 -24.10
CA GLN A 940 -40.37 -5.16 -23.28
C GLN A 940 -38.84 -5.07 -23.23
N TYR A 941 -38.14 -6.21 -23.09
CA TYR A 941 -36.69 -6.26 -23.22
C TYR A 941 -36.20 -5.82 -24.61
N ARG A 942 -36.86 -6.26 -25.69
CA ARG A 942 -36.55 -5.83 -27.07
C ARG A 942 -36.81 -4.34 -27.29
N LYS A 943 -37.87 -3.78 -26.69
CA LYS A 943 -38.12 -2.34 -26.71
C LYS A 943 -37.00 -1.55 -26.00
N SER A 944 -36.56 -2.00 -24.84
CA SER A 944 -35.52 -1.33 -24.06
C SER A 944 -34.13 -1.46 -24.70
N SER A 945 -33.68 -2.69 -24.93
CA SER A 945 -32.33 -2.95 -25.45
C SER A 945 -32.19 -2.79 -26.96
N GLY A 946 -33.21 -3.15 -27.74
CA GLY A 946 -33.13 -3.23 -29.21
C GLY A 946 -33.68 -2.01 -29.96
N LEU A 947 -34.59 -1.23 -29.37
CA LEU A 947 -35.08 0.02 -29.98
C LEU A 947 -34.46 1.27 -29.32
N ARG A 948 -34.38 1.30 -28.00
CA ARG A 948 -33.88 2.47 -27.26
C ARG A 948 -32.37 2.45 -27.01
N GLY A 949 -31.75 1.26 -27.03
CA GLY A 949 -30.31 1.11 -26.75
C GLY A 949 -29.94 1.25 -25.27
N ASP A 950 -30.86 0.92 -24.36
CA ASP A 950 -30.65 1.09 -22.91
C ASP A 950 -29.55 0.12 -22.36
N ASN A 951 -29.20 -0.96 -23.06
CA ASN A 951 -28.31 -2.01 -22.55
C ASN A 951 -26.84 -1.84 -23.00
N THR A 952 -26.27 -0.65 -22.79
CA THR A 952 -24.89 -0.29 -23.19
C THR A 952 -24.08 0.21 -21.99
N PRO A 953 -22.74 0.11 -22.01
CA PRO A 953 -21.91 0.63 -20.92
C PRO A 953 -22.04 2.16 -20.77
N GLU A 954 -22.25 2.90 -21.87
CA GLU A 954 -22.49 4.34 -21.84
C GLU A 954 -23.76 4.67 -21.04
N TYR A 955 -24.85 3.96 -21.33
CA TYR A 955 -26.12 4.17 -20.62
C TYR A 955 -26.09 3.65 -19.18
N ALA A 956 -25.37 2.55 -18.93
CA ALA A 956 -25.14 2.04 -17.58
C ALA A 956 -24.41 3.08 -16.71
N ARG A 957 -23.37 3.75 -17.24
CA ARG A 957 -22.69 4.84 -16.53
C ARG A 957 -23.63 6.01 -16.24
N TYR A 958 -24.49 6.37 -17.19
CA TYR A 958 -25.52 7.41 -16.98
C TYR A 958 -26.45 7.07 -15.80
N LEU A 959 -26.82 5.79 -15.63
CA LEU A 959 -27.63 5.32 -14.50
C LEU A 959 -26.81 5.08 -13.20
N GLY A 960 -25.53 5.43 -13.17
CA GLY A 960 -24.67 5.29 -12.00
C GLY A 960 -24.09 3.89 -11.78
N TYR A 961 -24.06 3.04 -12.80
CA TYR A 961 -23.42 1.72 -12.71
C TYR A 961 -21.90 1.85 -12.82
N GLN A 962 -21.20 1.02 -12.04
CA GLN A 962 -19.81 0.70 -12.31
C GLN A 962 -19.74 -0.36 -13.41
N ILE A 963 -18.77 -0.26 -14.32
CA ILE A 963 -18.60 -1.21 -15.42
C ILE A 963 -17.60 -2.29 -15.03
N ALA A 964 -17.98 -3.56 -15.09
CA ALA A 964 -17.12 -4.66 -14.67
C ALA A 964 -15.80 -4.72 -15.46
N LYS A 965 -15.81 -4.32 -16.74
CA LYS A 965 -14.59 -4.22 -17.56
C LYS A 965 -13.63 -3.10 -17.14
N ASP A 966 -14.17 -2.02 -16.57
CA ASP A 966 -13.35 -0.93 -16.02
C ASP A 966 -12.74 -1.37 -14.67
N LEU A 967 -13.48 -2.18 -13.90
CA LEU A 967 -13.03 -2.73 -12.62
C LEU A 967 -12.09 -3.93 -12.75
N TYR A 968 -12.31 -4.79 -13.75
CA TYR A 968 -11.66 -6.09 -13.97
C TYR A 968 -11.27 -6.27 -15.46
N PRO A 969 -10.31 -5.49 -15.98
CA PRO A 969 -9.89 -5.60 -17.38
C PRO A 969 -9.21 -6.95 -17.71
N ASP A 970 -8.81 -7.72 -16.69
CA ASP A 970 -8.27 -9.07 -16.76
C ASP A 970 -9.33 -10.16 -17.01
N LEU A 971 -10.59 -9.89 -16.64
CA LEU A 971 -11.66 -10.89 -16.71
C LEU A 971 -12.20 -10.99 -18.14
N THR A 972 -11.83 -12.08 -18.82
CA THR A 972 -12.29 -12.39 -20.18
C THR A 972 -13.38 -13.47 -20.14
N GLY A 973 -14.49 -13.22 -20.85
CA GLY A 973 -15.57 -14.19 -21.03
C GLY A 973 -15.45 -14.96 -22.34
N ASN A 974 -16.27 -15.99 -22.50
CA ASN A 974 -16.42 -16.72 -23.75
C ASN A 974 -16.99 -15.81 -24.84
N SER A 975 -16.36 -15.79 -26.02
CA SER A 975 -16.84 -14.99 -27.14
C SER A 975 -18.14 -15.55 -27.70
N PHE A 976 -18.99 -14.68 -28.26
CA PHE A 976 -20.25 -15.12 -28.85
C PHE A 976 -20.03 -16.07 -30.05
N GLU A 977 -18.94 -15.87 -30.80
CA GLU A 977 -18.52 -16.76 -31.89
C GLU A 977 -18.18 -18.17 -31.39
N ASN A 978 -17.43 -18.29 -30.30
CA ASN A 978 -17.09 -19.59 -29.72
C ASN A 978 -18.34 -20.31 -29.22
N PHE A 979 -19.25 -19.60 -28.55
CA PHE A 979 -20.54 -20.12 -28.16
C PHE A 979 -21.35 -20.68 -29.36
N CYS A 980 -21.43 -19.93 -30.47
CA CYS A 980 -22.12 -20.37 -31.68
C CYS A 980 -21.48 -21.62 -32.32
N LYS A 981 -20.14 -21.68 -32.35
CA LYS A 981 -19.40 -22.86 -32.84
C LYS A 981 -19.68 -24.11 -32.01
N GLU A 982 -19.79 -23.97 -30.68
CA GLU A 982 -20.15 -25.08 -29.79
C GLU A 982 -21.59 -25.55 -30.01
N ALA A 983 -22.51 -24.61 -30.20
CA ALA A 983 -23.91 -24.89 -30.49
C ALA A 983 -24.09 -25.69 -31.79
N LEU A 984 -23.45 -25.25 -32.88
CA LEU A 984 -23.52 -25.91 -34.18
C LEU A 984 -22.92 -27.32 -34.19
N LYS A 985 -21.99 -27.62 -33.27
CA LYS A 985 -21.40 -28.94 -33.08
C LYS A 985 -22.25 -29.87 -32.21
N GLY A 986 -23.42 -29.42 -31.74
CA GLY A 986 -24.31 -30.19 -30.86
C GLY A 986 -23.77 -30.42 -29.45
N LYS A 987 -22.74 -29.68 -29.03
CA LYS A 987 -22.13 -29.80 -27.69
C LYS A 987 -22.93 -29.06 -26.60
N ASN A 988 -23.74 -28.09 -26.98
CA ASN A 988 -24.61 -27.33 -26.08
C ASN A 988 -26.01 -27.98 -26.04
N LYS A 989 -26.14 -29.17 -25.47
CA LYS A 989 -27.45 -29.67 -25.06
C LYS A 989 -27.81 -28.96 -23.75
N THR A 990 -28.82 -28.07 -23.77
CA THR A 990 -29.52 -27.73 -22.53
C THR A 990 -30.01 -29.02 -21.89
N ALA A 991 -29.74 -29.23 -20.61
CA ALA A 991 -30.28 -30.38 -19.88
C ALA A 991 -31.81 -30.36 -20.00
N GLU A 992 -32.37 -31.30 -20.76
CA GLU A 992 -33.80 -31.37 -21.01
C GLU A 992 -34.59 -31.66 -19.74
N ASN A 993 -35.75 -30.98 -19.68
CA ASN A 993 -36.98 -31.15 -18.88
C ASN A 993 -37.11 -30.50 -17.50
#